data_AF-A0A9W8XHA5-F1
#
_entry.id   AF-A0A9W8XHA5-F1
#
_cell.length_a   1.000
_cell.length_b   1.000
_cell.length_c   1.000
_cell.angle_alpha   90.00
_cell.angle_beta   90.00
_cell.angle_gamma   90.00
#
_symmetry.space_group_name_H-M   'P 1'
#
loop_
_entity.id
_entity.type
_entity.pdbx_description
1 polymer ?
#
loop_
_entity_poly.entity_id
_entity_poly.type
_entity_poly.pdbx_seq_one_letter_code
_entity_poly.pdbx_strand_id
1 'polypeptide(L)'
;MGKGWVKFGRKNEETLTKRRRRVELKKRRLAGEDVNESDEGDNEDDNKMEEDAVHEDNEDDDKMKEDASHDDNDDVGRNLTTDERVAESAGEKEVPDTSHDHDLALYLQAMVDDGDDADSDNGSEEGGSDGGRDGNAESSEHGSEAERSDNDDSDESSSQTGSVDSYEEKNSYDPEKLKRKDLAWLDRGHVLGFNPEAPAMHATLRLNQTNFRRIHFTKDVYKCWQSASGLNKEDEIDRDVLYTLFAQNNLDYARVLSLDYGQMDGPEQVWTSVQGEEYVVSDPGYKEDFPEVIQNLVHKKLFIKNAGSLDLACKVQSDPLRALPYDVLYEIFTHLSFKDSTSLMQSSWHVFASTRHGSFWKQMLRLHLLPWFWEASAIVSGSSTTEGLDAKDLFLWIEAATRPRFGIEGPLMSIANRRRIWNVCQQLAPQYAEEVQPVGQAEPDDAEAQAILDRAKCFHMPVVVYPIPKEIRTVSTQFIRSWSEVSYRSSVLDTYWGPKGTLVGISITFSGTSPRIFGSAEGTLGNPMRIPPNAWIREINVCIDDVNMFSRVPDRDHVKTALDNKPYGVACIRSLTVTLTDKTTKCVRTPDRPTSNRRPVIVLSGLNLVGLTGQVAESGEICRLGLLQASIPGEEPAKSPSYSEAQQLLWNKSAQTLYCDCENGWNNIWTHPSLKIRSIGAQGSSTGQLRSFTGDITSDMTPWHVGIWAPDASQKSLLKRISCFQPTGGMASNGKETWAIPHIVGFAVDNTSGNRRLLAGSGGPEPVQCPDWQEMTNPRRNLVVWIQGTTLKSFDEKSMEHFLIDGPGGEIVTEVHASGDMKAIKLFTNRGRDCYFGEKYRQDWDWLEYRVEPGHMIVGLVCAFGRLGGWSGAAKMYSHWMLSGLGVLIVADDYKKVD
;
A
#
# COMPACT_ATOMS: atom_id res chain seq x y z
N MET A 1 5.42 -4.39 23.85
CA MET A 1 4.05 -4.79 23.39
C MET A 1 3.18 -5.12 24.61
N GLY A 2 2.23 -6.06 24.59
CA GLY A 2 1.45 -6.47 25.76
C GLY A 2 1.16 -7.97 25.78
N LYS A 3 0.95 -8.57 26.95
CA LYS A 3 1.03 -10.03 27.22
C LYS A 3 0.06 -10.97 26.48
N GLY A 4 -0.84 -10.47 25.62
CA GLY A 4 -1.90 -11.26 24.99
C GLY A 4 -1.61 -11.80 23.57
N TRP A 5 -0.49 -11.44 22.92
CA TRP A 5 -0.28 -11.69 21.48
C TRP A 5 0.62 -12.89 21.15
N VAL A 6 1.43 -13.36 22.11
CA VAL A 6 2.32 -14.51 21.91
C VAL A 6 1.67 -15.76 22.48
N LYS A 7 1.30 -16.70 21.61
CA LYS A 7 0.64 -17.95 22.00
C LYS A 7 1.67 -19.06 22.15
N PHE A 8 1.59 -19.79 23.27
CA PHE A 8 2.30 -21.06 23.49
C PHE A 8 1.30 -22.20 23.31
N GLY A 9 1.67 -23.21 22.53
CA GLY A 9 0.79 -24.36 22.31
C GLY A 9 0.83 -25.36 23.47
N ARG A 10 0.09 -26.45 23.31
CA ARG A 10 0.07 -27.56 24.27
C ARG A 10 1.44 -28.25 24.33
N LYS A 11 1.71 -28.84 25.51
CA LYS A 11 2.92 -29.61 25.84
C LYS A 11 2.74 -31.13 25.68
N ASN A 12 1.64 -31.60 25.11
CA ASN A 12 1.47 -33.04 24.92
C ASN A 12 2.33 -33.51 23.73
N GLU A 13 2.81 -34.76 23.78
CA GLU A 13 3.78 -35.25 22.80
C GLU A 13 3.19 -35.33 21.38
N GLU A 14 1.88 -35.53 21.28
CA GLU A 14 1.15 -35.60 20.01
C GLU A 14 1.14 -34.23 19.30
N THR A 15 0.77 -33.13 19.96
CA THR A 15 0.78 -31.79 19.31
C THR A 15 2.20 -31.28 19.11
N LEU A 16 3.15 -31.61 20.00
CA LEU A 16 4.57 -31.37 19.77
C LEU A 16 5.08 -32.10 18.51
N THR A 17 4.71 -33.37 18.32
CA THR A 17 5.05 -34.15 17.13
C THR A 17 4.39 -33.59 15.87
N LYS A 18 3.09 -33.26 15.90
CA LYS A 18 2.38 -32.60 14.79
C LYS A 18 3.00 -31.23 14.45
N ARG A 19 3.45 -30.44 15.44
CA ARG A 19 4.19 -29.17 15.25
C ARG A 19 5.55 -29.41 14.59
N ARG A 20 6.35 -30.34 15.12
CA ARG A 20 7.67 -30.71 14.57
C ARG A 20 7.58 -31.19 13.13
N ARG A 21 6.60 -32.04 12.80
CA ARG A 21 6.32 -32.51 11.43
C ARG A 21 6.01 -31.34 10.48
N ARG A 22 5.14 -30.39 10.88
CA ARG A 22 4.79 -29.22 10.06
C ARG A 22 5.99 -28.30 9.80
N VAL A 23 6.83 -28.06 10.82
CA VAL A 23 8.07 -27.26 10.66
C VAL A 23 9.06 -27.95 9.71
N GLU A 24 9.28 -29.26 9.85
CA GLU A 24 10.20 -29.98 8.96
C GLU A 24 9.67 -30.05 7.52
N LEU A 25 8.37 -30.26 7.33
CA LEU A 25 7.72 -30.25 6.00
C LEU A 25 7.92 -28.91 5.27
N LYS A 26 7.62 -27.79 5.95
CA LYS A 26 7.83 -26.44 5.39
C LYS A 26 9.30 -26.13 5.13
N LYS A 27 10.21 -26.61 5.98
CA LYS A 27 11.66 -26.50 5.79
C LYS A 27 12.16 -27.27 4.56
N ARG A 28 11.62 -28.46 4.28
CA ARG A 28 11.89 -29.22 3.04
C ARG A 28 11.36 -28.51 1.79
N ARG A 29 10.12 -27.98 1.85
CA ARG A 29 9.54 -27.14 0.78
C ARG A 29 10.41 -25.91 0.48
N LEU A 30 10.89 -25.20 1.51
CA LEU A 30 11.80 -24.05 1.38
C LEU A 30 13.21 -24.44 0.87
N ALA A 31 13.61 -25.70 1.00
CA ALA A 31 14.84 -26.23 0.41
C ALA A 31 14.69 -26.63 -1.08
N GLY A 32 13.48 -26.52 -1.64
CA GLY A 32 13.19 -26.91 -3.02
C GLY A 32 12.95 -28.42 -3.20
N GLU A 33 12.67 -29.15 -2.11
CA GLU A 33 12.23 -30.55 -2.22
C GLU A 33 10.76 -30.61 -2.65
N ASP A 34 10.44 -31.55 -3.55
CA ASP A 34 9.06 -31.82 -3.97
C ASP A 34 8.35 -32.61 -2.86
N VAL A 35 7.31 -32.01 -2.28
CA VAL A 35 6.58 -32.54 -1.11
C VAL A 35 5.09 -32.55 -1.41
N ASN A 36 4.52 -33.76 -1.52
CA ASN A 36 3.11 -33.96 -1.84
C ASN A 36 2.19 -33.31 -0.80
N GLU A 37 1.18 -32.57 -1.26
CA GLU A 37 0.17 -31.93 -0.41
C GLU A 37 -0.65 -32.95 0.43
N SER A 38 -0.69 -34.22 0.01
CA SER A 38 -1.31 -35.30 0.79
C SER A 38 -0.66 -35.53 2.16
N ASP A 39 0.59 -35.09 2.37
CA ASP A 39 1.28 -35.21 3.66
C ASP A 39 0.86 -34.14 4.69
N GLU A 40 0.07 -33.13 4.28
CA GLU A 40 -0.54 -32.10 5.15
C GLU A 40 -1.95 -32.48 5.65
N GLY A 41 -2.53 -33.57 5.15
CA GLY A 41 -3.84 -34.05 5.59
C GLY A 41 -3.82 -34.53 7.04
N ASP A 42 -4.43 -33.74 7.93
CA ASP A 42 -4.84 -34.18 9.27
C ASP A 42 -5.95 -35.24 9.13
N ASN A 43 -5.60 -36.50 8.83
CA ASN A 43 -6.56 -37.62 8.88
C ASN A 43 -6.95 -37.89 10.34
N GLU A 44 -8.18 -37.56 10.71
CA GLU A 44 -8.72 -37.68 12.09
C GLU A 44 -9.08 -39.13 12.49
N ASP A 45 -8.51 -40.14 11.85
CA ASP A 45 -8.95 -41.54 11.89
C ASP A 45 -8.12 -42.49 12.81
N ASP A 46 -7.17 -41.96 13.59
CA ASP A 46 -6.33 -42.74 14.51
C ASP A 46 -7.06 -43.20 15.79
N ASN A 47 -8.35 -42.89 15.93
CA ASN A 47 -9.15 -43.10 17.15
C ASN A 47 -9.63 -44.56 17.35
N LYS A 48 -8.80 -45.56 17.00
CA LYS A 48 -9.26 -46.97 16.85
C LYS A 48 -8.30 -48.09 17.26
N MET A 49 -7.36 -47.83 18.16
CA MET A 49 -6.57 -48.88 18.82
C MET A 49 -6.36 -48.57 20.31
N GLU A 50 -7.35 -48.88 21.17
CA GLU A 50 -7.15 -49.27 22.58
C GLU A 50 -8.48 -49.70 23.25
N GLU A 51 -9.10 -50.77 22.74
CA GLU A 51 -10.02 -51.62 23.51
C GLU A 51 -9.55 -53.09 23.35
N ASP A 52 -8.73 -53.58 24.30
CA ASP A 52 -8.57 -55.01 24.66
C ASP A 52 -7.42 -55.22 25.69
N ALA A 53 -7.65 -54.87 26.97
CA ALA A 53 -6.78 -55.33 28.08
C ALA A 53 -7.44 -55.22 29.48
N VAL A 54 -8.37 -56.14 29.77
CA VAL A 54 -8.52 -56.91 31.04
C VAL A 54 -8.32 -56.19 32.41
N HIS A 55 -9.43 -56.10 33.15
CA HIS A 55 -9.59 -56.31 34.62
C HIS A 55 -8.34 -56.61 35.48
N GLU A 56 -8.19 -55.93 36.63
CA GLU A 56 -8.62 -56.46 37.95
C GLU A 56 -8.42 -55.43 39.09
N ASP A 57 -9.12 -55.63 40.21
CA ASP A 57 -9.35 -54.65 41.29
C ASP A 57 -8.27 -54.62 42.41
N ASN A 58 -8.48 -53.69 43.35
CA ASN A 58 -8.14 -53.63 44.80
C ASN A 58 -7.47 -52.28 45.17
N GLU A 59 -8.09 -51.33 45.89
CA GLU A 59 -8.72 -51.31 47.24
C GLU A 59 -7.78 -50.81 48.38
N ASP A 60 -8.38 -50.21 49.43
CA ASP A 60 -7.84 -49.76 50.75
C ASP A 60 -6.88 -48.54 50.81
N ASP A 61 -6.71 -47.77 51.92
CA ASP A 61 -7.40 -47.40 53.20
C ASP A 61 -6.65 -46.12 53.69
N ASP A 62 -7.14 -45.10 54.39
CA ASP A 62 -8.46 -44.48 54.69
C ASP A 62 -8.09 -43.17 55.49
N LYS A 63 -9.07 -42.42 56.03
CA LYS A 63 -8.95 -41.49 57.19
C LYS A 63 -8.15 -40.18 57.01
N MET A 64 -8.44 -39.10 57.73
CA MET A 64 -9.67 -38.55 58.34
C MET A 64 -9.31 -37.19 58.98
N LYS A 65 -10.21 -36.19 58.93
CA LYS A 65 -10.50 -35.19 60.00
C LYS A 65 -9.39 -34.24 60.50
N GLU A 66 -9.67 -33.13 61.18
CA GLU A 66 -10.73 -32.09 61.20
C GLU A 66 -10.21 -30.99 62.17
N ASP A 67 -10.69 -29.75 62.02
CA ASP A 67 -10.75 -28.70 63.07
C ASP A 67 -9.44 -28.17 63.73
N ALA A 68 -9.39 -26.97 64.35
CA ALA A 68 -10.11 -25.71 64.16
C ALA A 68 -9.44 -24.59 65.01
N SER A 69 -9.85 -23.32 64.78
CA SER A 69 -9.93 -22.20 65.75
C SER A 69 -8.67 -21.38 66.17
N HIS A 70 -8.77 -20.07 65.85
CA HIS A 70 -8.72 -18.87 66.72
C HIS A 70 -7.42 -18.28 67.35
N ASP A 71 -7.47 -16.94 67.35
CA ASP A 71 -7.01 -15.91 68.31
C ASP A 71 -5.59 -15.29 68.33
N ASP A 72 -5.64 -13.96 68.19
CA ASP A 72 -5.03 -12.87 68.99
C ASP A 72 -3.53 -12.46 68.90
N ASN A 73 -3.35 -11.30 68.24
CA ASN A 73 -2.91 -10.00 68.79
C ASN A 73 -1.47 -9.69 69.28
N ASP A 74 -1.24 -8.37 69.33
CA ASP A 74 -0.12 -7.56 69.87
C ASP A 74 1.26 -7.68 69.16
N ASP A 75 1.78 -6.65 68.47
CA ASP A 75 2.15 -5.26 68.85
C ASP A 75 3.58 -5.13 69.45
N VAL A 76 4.22 -4.00 69.13
CA VAL A 76 5.43 -3.32 69.67
C VAL A 76 6.27 -2.75 68.51
N GLY A 77 6.17 -1.43 68.30
CA GLY A 77 6.96 -0.69 67.30
C GLY A 77 8.28 -0.10 67.83
N ARG A 78 8.92 0.78 67.02
CA ARG A 78 9.90 1.78 67.48
C ARG A 78 10.12 2.91 66.46
N ASN A 79 10.14 4.14 66.95
CA ASN A 79 10.42 5.41 66.24
C ASN A 79 11.90 5.82 66.32
N LEU A 80 12.22 7.00 65.75
CA LEU A 80 13.40 7.92 65.85
C LEU A 80 14.02 8.13 64.44
N THR A 81 14.36 9.34 63.93
CA THR A 81 14.32 10.73 64.46
C THR A 81 14.38 11.77 63.31
N THR A 82 14.08 13.04 63.61
CA THR A 82 14.14 14.22 62.72
C THR A 82 15.49 14.97 62.77
N ASP A 83 15.75 15.85 61.78
CA ASP A 83 16.19 17.26 61.90
C ASP A 83 16.52 17.83 60.48
N GLU A 84 15.96 18.97 60.03
CA GLU A 84 16.46 20.37 60.13
C GLU A 84 17.85 20.61 59.43
N ARG A 85 18.14 21.68 58.65
CA ARG A 85 17.53 23.04 58.49
C ARG A 85 18.14 23.85 57.31
N VAL A 86 17.45 24.94 56.88
CA VAL A 86 17.97 26.23 56.28
C VAL A 86 18.73 26.18 54.93
N ALA A 87 18.64 27.09 53.93
CA ALA A 87 17.80 28.22 53.47
C ALA A 87 18.68 29.38 52.90
N GLU A 88 18.06 30.35 52.22
CA GLU A 88 18.58 31.58 51.53
C GLU A 88 18.90 31.42 50.02
N SER A 89 18.19 32.09 49.08
CA SER A 89 18.14 33.54 48.70
C SER A 89 19.20 33.90 47.64
N ALA A 90 19.05 34.86 46.70
CA ALA A 90 17.93 35.61 46.11
C ALA A 90 18.44 36.17 44.76
N GLY A 91 17.57 36.66 43.86
CA GLY A 91 18.04 37.19 42.56
C GLY A 91 16.95 37.69 41.61
N GLU A 92 16.42 38.89 41.88
CA GLU A 92 15.46 39.58 41.02
C GLU A 92 16.09 40.08 39.71
N LYS A 93 15.28 40.16 38.64
CA LYS A 93 15.33 41.26 37.67
C LYS A 93 14.01 41.41 36.92
N GLU A 94 13.61 42.66 36.73
CA GLU A 94 12.26 43.09 36.32
C GLU A 94 12.18 43.54 34.86
N VAL A 95 10.99 43.32 34.24
CA VAL A 95 10.25 44.26 33.34
C VAL A 95 10.84 44.50 31.91
N PRO A 96 10.01 44.82 30.88
CA PRO A 96 8.53 44.94 30.82
C PRO A 96 7.83 43.91 29.93
N ASP A 97 6.54 43.72 30.17
CA ASP A 97 5.60 43.03 29.28
C ASP A 97 4.58 44.04 28.72
N THR A 98 4.18 43.91 27.44
CA THR A 98 3.27 44.86 26.76
C THR A 98 2.44 44.21 25.63
N SER A 99 1.30 43.62 25.97
CA SER A 99 0.11 43.47 25.10
C SER A 99 -1.07 43.05 25.96
N HIS A 100 -2.10 43.88 26.14
CA HIS A 100 -3.32 43.84 25.31
C HIS A 100 -4.03 42.46 25.30
N ASP A 101 -4.50 42.02 26.47
CA ASP A 101 -5.59 41.04 26.56
C ASP A 101 -6.94 41.76 26.47
N HIS A 102 -7.63 41.55 25.35
CA HIS A 102 -9.09 41.58 25.28
C HIS A 102 -9.56 40.74 24.07
N ASP A 103 -10.68 40.05 24.27
CA ASP A 103 -11.53 39.40 23.26
C ASP A 103 -10.97 38.17 22.53
N LEU A 104 -11.17 36.98 23.14
CA LEU A 104 -11.56 35.74 22.44
C LEU A 104 -12.05 34.63 23.41
N ALA A 105 -13.12 34.92 24.18
CA ALA A 105 -13.73 33.98 25.12
C ALA A 105 -15.25 33.80 24.90
N LEU A 106 -15.68 33.76 23.63
CA LEU A 106 -17.08 33.54 23.23
C LEU A 106 -17.16 32.82 21.87
N TYR A 107 -17.02 31.48 21.83
CA TYR A 107 -17.56 30.65 20.72
C TYR A 107 -17.64 29.13 20.99
N LEU A 108 -17.71 28.68 22.26
CA LEU A 108 -17.76 27.26 22.62
C LEU A 108 -18.84 26.92 23.67
N GLN A 109 -20.02 27.56 23.57
CA GLN A 109 -21.18 27.18 24.38
C GLN A 109 -22.52 27.49 23.71
N ALA A 110 -22.79 26.80 22.60
CA ALA A 110 -24.11 26.74 21.98
C ALA A 110 -24.30 25.36 21.33
N MET A 111 -25.44 24.70 21.63
CA MET A 111 -25.96 23.39 21.14
C MET A 111 -26.13 22.29 22.22
N VAL A 112 -26.71 22.61 23.39
CA VAL A 112 -27.42 21.64 24.26
C VAL A 112 -28.61 22.36 24.94
N ASP A 113 -29.72 21.64 25.09
CA ASP A 113 -30.98 21.89 25.83
C ASP A 113 -32.02 22.94 25.38
N ASP A 114 -33.15 22.35 24.92
CA ASP A 114 -34.54 22.51 25.38
C ASP A 114 -35.41 23.74 25.10
N GLY A 115 -36.68 23.44 24.83
CA GLY A 115 -37.77 24.38 24.53
C GLY A 115 -39.04 23.70 24.00
N ASP A 116 -39.63 22.79 24.79
CA ASP A 116 -41.06 22.48 24.66
C ASP A 116 -41.88 23.73 25.00
N ASP A 117 -42.96 24.01 24.25
CA ASP A 117 -44.14 24.68 24.79
C ASP A 117 -45.36 24.51 23.87
N ALA A 118 -46.56 24.55 24.47
CA ALA A 118 -47.79 24.01 23.89
C ALA A 118 -48.83 25.07 23.45
N ASP A 119 -49.90 24.56 22.83
CA ASP A 119 -51.26 25.11 22.70
C ASP A 119 -51.52 26.42 21.93
N SER A 120 -52.35 26.31 20.88
CA SER A 120 -53.67 26.97 20.89
C SER A 120 -54.61 26.48 19.77
N ASP A 121 -55.87 26.31 20.15
CA ASP A 121 -57.02 25.98 19.29
C ASP A 121 -57.32 27.01 18.18
N ASN A 122 -57.80 26.51 17.04
CA ASN A 122 -59.12 26.89 16.53
C ASN A 122 -59.58 25.96 15.38
N GLY A 123 -60.85 25.55 15.39
CA GLY A 123 -61.41 24.59 14.42
C GLY A 123 -62.60 25.09 13.60
N SER A 124 -63.05 24.25 12.66
CA SER A 124 -64.40 24.15 12.05
C SER A 124 -64.36 22.90 11.14
N GLU A 125 -65.27 21.92 11.28
CA GLU A 125 -66.55 21.78 10.54
C GLU A 125 -66.36 21.66 9.00
N GLU A 126 -66.96 20.71 8.25
CA GLU A 126 -68.00 19.72 8.55
C GLU A 126 -68.06 18.63 7.43
N GLY A 127 -68.65 17.45 7.71
CA GLY A 127 -69.14 16.46 6.71
C GLY A 127 -68.13 15.45 6.11
N GLY A 128 -68.48 14.19 5.83
CA GLY A 128 -69.75 13.45 6.02
C GLY A 128 -69.92 12.29 5.02
N SER A 129 -70.68 11.24 5.39
CA SER A 129 -70.97 10.00 4.62
C SER A 129 -69.79 8.99 4.58
N ASP A 130 -69.82 7.81 5.23
CA ASP A 130 -70.77 6.67 5.22
C ASP A 130 -70.62 5.76 3.97
N GLY A 131 -70.47 4.44 4.17
CA GLY A 131 -70.06 3.52 3.10
C GLY A 131 -69.63 2.07 3.43
N GLY A 132 -70.08 1.50 4.56
CA GLY A 132 -70.34 0.05 4.80
C GLY A 132 -69.48 -1.13 4.27
N ARG A 133 -69.31 -2.11 5.19
CA ARG A 133 -69.54 -3.58 5.06
C ARG A 133 -68.38 -4.60 5.13
N ASP A 134 -68.47 -5.34 6.24
CA ASP A 134 -68.56 -6.82 6.36
C ASP A 134 -67.34 -7.72 6.09
N GLY A 135 -66.92 -8.45 7.15
CA GLY A 135 -66.31 -9.77 7.01
C GLY A 135 -65.36 -10.25 8.13
N ASN A 136 -65.91 -10.94 9.15
CA ASN A 136 -65.38 -12.13 9.88
C ASN A 136 -63.86 -12.31 10.16
N ALA A 137 -63.42 -12.89 11.29
CA ALA A 137 -64.10 -13.47 12.46
C ALA A 137 -63.12 -13.62 13.65
N GLU A 138 -63.66 -13.90 14.84
CA GLU A 138 -63.25 -14.92 15.86
C GLU A 138 -61.75 -15.34 15.97
N SER A 139 -61.16 -15.54 17.16
CA SER A 139 -61.67 -15.54 18.55
C SER A 139 -60.52 -15.72 19.58
N SER A 140 -60.82 -15.44 20.87
CA SER A 140 -60.20 -15.96 22.11
C SER A 140 -58.66 -15.88 22.31
N GLU A 141 -58.08 -15.23 23.32
CA GLU A 141 -58.30 -15.16 24.80
C GLU A 141 -57.40 -16.09 25.65
N HIS A 142 -56.95 -15.50 26.77
CA HIS A 142 -56.59 -16.09 28.08
C HIS A 142 -55.19 -16.63 28.41
N GLY A 143 -54.79 -16.38 29.68
CA GLY A 143 -53.58 -16.89 30.36
C GLY A 143 -52.59 -15.80 30.82
N SER A 144 -52.97 -14.74 31.55
CA SER A 144 -53.05 -14.66 33.03
C SER A 144 -51.83 -15.24 33.81
N GLU A 145 -51.12 -14.35 34.53
CA GLU A 145 -50.85 -14.38 36.00
C GLU A 145 -50.31 -15.67 36.68
N ALA A 146 -49.46 -15.65 37.72
CA ALA A 146 -48.70 -14.59 38.41
C ALA A 146 -47.68 -15.22 39.41
N GLU A 147 -46.74 -14.39 39.90
CA GLU A 147 -46.09 -14.43 41.23
C GLU A 147 -45.35 -15.68 41.82
N ARG A 148 -44.09 -15.40 42.23
CA ARG A 148 -43.41 -15.70 43.52
C ARG A 148 -42.51 -16.94 43.78
N SER A 149 -41.44 -16.57 44.52
CA SER A 149 -40.66 -17.24 45.58
C SER A 149 -39.44 -18.10 45.25
N ASP A 150 -38.28 -17.51 45.59
CA ASP A 150 -37.21 -18.00 46.47
C ASP A 150 -36.35 -19.23 46.09
N ASN A 151 -35.03 -18.95 46.04
CA ASN A 151 -33.86 -19.75 46.46
C ASN A 151 -33.75 -21.25 46.12
N ASP A 152 -32.66 -21.64 45.46
CA ASP A 152 -31.50 -22.19 46.20
C ASP A 152 -30.22 -22.20 45.35
N ASP A 153 -29.06 -22.04 46.00
CA ASP A 153 -27.73 -22.20 45.39
C ASP A 153 -27.31 -23.67 45.38
N SER A 154 -26.64 -24.13 44.31
CA SER A 154 -25.75 -25.30 44.39
C SER A 154 -24.61 -25.22 43.37
N ASP A 155 -23.38 -25.26 43.89
CA ASP A 155 -22.15 -25.35 43.11
C ASP A 155 -22.03 -26.71 42.40
N GLU A 156 -21.80 -26.71 41.08
CA GLU A 156 -21.09 -27.80 40.42
C GLU A 156 -19.82 -27.29 39.72
N SER A 157 -18.69 -27.59 40.35
CA SER A 157 -17.37 -27.35 39.78
C SER A 157 -17.08 -28.38 38.67
N SER A 158 -16.99 -27.92 37.42
CA SER A 158 -16.43 -28.73 36.34
C SER A 158 -15.35 -27.97 35.55
N SER A 159 -14.27 -28.69 35.31
CA SER A 159 -12.97 -28.24 34.82
C SER A 159 -12.99 -27.36 33.56
N GLN A 160 -12.92 -26.04 33.72
CA GLN A 160 -12.50 -25.11 32.66
C GLN A 160 -10.98 -25.21 32.40
N THR A 161 -10.54 -26.30 31.76
CA THR A 161 -9.33 -26.30 30.93
C THR A 161 -9.75 -26.44 29.47
N GLY A 162 -10.47 -25.42 28.99
CA GLY A 162 -11.08 -25.39 27.67
C GLY A 162 -10.08 -25.71 26.56
N SER A 163 -10.54 -26.48 25.57
CA SER A 163 -9.75 -26.89 24.43
C SER A 163 -9.23 -25.66 23.67
N VAL A 164 -7.92 -25.43 23.71
CA VAL A 164 -7.21 -24.53 22.77
C VAL A 164 -7.59 -24.96 21.35
N ASP A 165 -8.22 -24.07 20.60
CA ASP A 165 -8.70 -24.33 19.23
C ASP A 165 -7.58 -24.88 18.34
N SER A 166 -7.92 -25.73 17.38
CA SER A 166 -6.95 -26.26 16.40
C SER A 166 -6.24 -25.13 15.64
N TYR A 167 -6.93 -24.01 15.42
CA TYR A 167 -6.37 -22.77 14.88
C TYR A 167 -5.32 -22.12 15.80
N GLU A 168 -5.53 -22.13 17.11
CA GLU A 168 -4.55 -21.61 18.09
C GLU A 168 -3.35 -22.54 18.24
N GLU A 169 -3.56 -23.86 18.23
CA GLU A 169 -2.46 -24.84 18.23
C GLU A 169 -1.66 -24.82 16.91
N LYS A 170 -2.27 -24.38 15.80
CA LYS A 170 -1.57 -24.09 14.54
C LYS A 170 -0.78 -22.76 14.59
N ASN A 171 -1.28 -21.75 15.30
CA ASN A 171 -0.67 -20.41 15.44
C ASN A 171 -0.05 -20.16 16.84
N SER A 172 0.78 -21.09 17.31
CA SER A 172 1.45 -21.01 18.61
C SER A 172 2.83 -21.68 18.64
N TYR A 173 3.77 -21.05 19.36
CA TYR A 173 5.15 -21.50 19.49
C TYR A 173 5.31 -22.77 20.31
N ASP A 174 6.40 -23.49 20.04
CA ASP A 174 6.81 -24.68 20.79
C ASP A 174 7.25 -24.31 22.24
N PRO A 175 6.54 -24.76 23.28
CA PRO A 175 6.85 -24.45 24.68
C PRO A 175 8.09 -25.18 25.24
N GLU A 176 8.69 -26.12 24.48
CA GLU A 176 9.96 -26.74 24.84
C GLU A 176 11.16 -25.95 24.28
N LYS A 177 11.01 -25.38 23.07
CA LYS A 177 12.04 -24.55 22.43
C LYS A 177 12.14 -23.16 23.05
N LEU A 178 11.00 -22.58 23.40
CA LEU A 178 10.88 -21.19 23.84
C LEU A 178 10.21 -21.12 25.23
N LYS A 179 10.80 -20.39 26.18
CA LYS A 179 10.25 -20.21 27.53
C LYS A 179 9.77 -18.77 27.70
N ARG A 180 8.79 -18.53 28.59
CA ARG A 180 8.28 -17.17 28.88
C ARG A 180 9.39 -16.16 29.25
N LYS A 181 10.48 -16.60 29.87
CA LYS A 181 11.64 -15.74 30.17
C LYS A 181 12.33 -15.21 28.90
N ASP A 182 12.35 -15.99 27.83
CA ASP A 182 12.98 -15.63 26.56
C ASP A 182 12.15 -14.60 25.77
N LEU A 183 10.90 -14.35 26.20
CA LEU A 183 10.01 -13.30 25.71
C LEU A 183 10.05 -12.01 26.55
N ALA A 184 10.72 -11.99 27.71
CA ALA A 184 10.65 -10.87 28.66
C ALA A 184 11.16 -9.53 28.05
N TRP A 185 11.97 -9.60 27.00
CA TRP A 185 12.37 -8.42 26.25
C TRP A 185 11.23 -7.78 25.42
N LEU A 186 10.19 -8.52 25.02
CA LEU A 186 9.02 -7.97 24.31
C LEU A 186 8.07 -7.18 25.23
N ASP A 187 8.07 -7.50 26.52
CA ASP A 187 7.40 -6.69 27.57
C ASP A 187 8.14 -5.36 27.77
N ARG A 188 9.48 -5.37 27.67
CA ARG A 188 10.35 -4.16 27.73
C ARG A 188 10.46 -3.41 26.40
N GLY A 189 10.12 -4.07 25.29
CA GLY A 189 10.48 -3.67 23.95
C GLY A 189 9.33 -3.07 23.14
N HIS A 190 9.66 -1.99 22.44
CA HIS A 190 9.06 -1.67 21.16
C HIS A 190 9.99 -2.23 20.09
N VAL A 191 9.51 -3.20 19.32
CA VAL A 191 10.24 -3.70 18.13
C VAL A 191 10.37 -2.54 17.13
N LEU A 192 11.44 -2.52 16.33
CA LEU A 192 11.64 -1.58 15.22
C LEU A 192 10.36 -1.45 14.38
N GLY A 193 9.65 -0.35 14.55
CA GLY A 193 8.33 -0.12 13.97
C GLY A 193 7.94 1.36 14.09
N PHE A 194 7.27 1.85 13.06
CA PHE A 194 6.89 3.25 12.91
C PHE A 194 5.45 3.48 13.39
N ASN A 195 5.19 4.63 14.02
CA ASN A 195 3.83 5.05 14.39
C ASN A 195 3.50 6.39 13.72
N PRO A 196 2.79 6.41 12.57
CA PRO A 196 2.48 7.65 11.85
C PRO A 196 1.61 8.63 12.64
N GLU A 197 0.90 8.16 13.66
CA GLU A 197 0.00 8.96 14.50
C GLU A 197 0.72 9.70 15.65
N ALA A 198 2.05 9.60 15.75
CA ALA A 198 2.82 10.33 16.77
C ALA A 198 2.97 11.83 16.38
N PRO A 199 2.54 12.79 17.23
CA PRO A 199 2.53 14.21 16.87
C PRO A 199 3.95 14.80 16.73
N ALA A 200 4.18 15.50 15.62
CA ALA A 200 5.51 15.92 15.16
C ALA A 200 6.22 17.01 15.98
N MET A 201 5.54 17.74 16.88
CA MET A 201 6.15 18.88 17.61
C MET A 201 6.86 18.52 18.93
N HIS A 202 6.95 17.24 19.31
CA HIS A 202 7.56 16.85 20.59
C HIS A 202 8.56 15.69 20.50
N ALA A 203 9.74 15.98 19.92
CA ALA A 203 10.97 15.22 20.16
C ALA A 203 11.34 15.14 21.66
N THR A 204 10.80 16.05 22.50
CA THR A 204 10.79 15.94 23.97
C THR A 204 9.39 15.63 24.50
N LEU A 205 9.12 14.35 24.78
CA LEU A 205 7.88 13.89 25.42
C LEU A 205 7.83 14.25 26.92
N ARG A 206 7.06 15.29 27.27
CA ARG A 206 6.37 15.39 28.56
C ARG A 206 4.91 14.95 28.42
N LEU A 207 4.41 14.29 29.45
CA LEU A 207 3.11 13.63 29.47
C LEU A 207 1.97 14.64 29.70
N ASN A 208 0.84 14.41 29.06
CA ASN A 208 -0.42 14.24 29.80
C ASN A 208 -1.41 13.36 29.02
N GLN A 209 -2.05 12.45 29.78
CA GLN A 209 -3.26 11.69 29.46
C GLN A 209 -3.24 10.76 28.21
N THR A 210 -3.19 9.45 28.51
CA THR A 210 -3.62 8.30 27.69
C THR A 210 -2.97 8.01 26.33
N ASN A 211 -2.19 6.91 26.30
CA ASN A 211 -1.99 5.99 25.17
C ASN A 211 -1.06 6.35 23.98
N PHE A 212 -0.03 7.18 24.16
CA PHE A 212 1.06 7.28 23.17
C PHE A 212 2.42 6.87 23.76
N ARG A 213 3.01 5.80 23.21
CA ARG A 213 4.23 5.15 23.73
C ARG A 213 5.47 5.64 22.97
N ARG A 214 6.53 5.99 23.70
CA ARG A 214 7.88 6.26 23.16
C ARG A 214 8.39 5.08 22.34
N ILE A 215 9.17 5.37 21.29
CA ILE A 215 10.05 4.38 20.67
C ILE A 215 11.16 4.05 21.68
N HIS A 216 10.92 3.04 22.50
CA HIS A 216 11.93 2.43 23.34
C HIS A 216 12.60 1.28 22.59
N PHE A 217 13.72 1.58 21.94
CA PHE A 217 14.70 0.55 21.63
C PHE A 217 15.13 -0.14 22.92
N THR A 218 15.30 -1.46 22.91
CA THR A 218 15.97 -2.12 24.03
C THR A 218 17.45 -1.78 23.98
N LYS A 219 18.13 -1.87 25.14
CA LYS A 219 19.58 -1.63 25.28
C LYS A 219 20.41 -2.43 24.27
N ASP A 220 19.93 -3.60 23.89
CA ASP A 220 20.60 -4.50 22.95
C ASP A 220 20.39 -4.09 21.48
N VAL A 221 19.22 -3.52 21.13
CA VAL A 221 19.03 -2.88 19.81
C VAL A 221 19.88 -1.61 19.70
N TYR A 222 19.99 -0.81 20.77
CA TYR A 222 20.91 0.32 20.79
C TYR A 222 22.38 -0.09 20.62
N LYS A 223 22.84 -1.19 21.24
CA LYS A 223 24.19 -1.73 21.00
C LYS A 223 24.40 -2.19 19.56
N CYS A 224 23.40 -2.81 18.94
CA CYS A 224 23.45 -3.16 17.52
C CYS A 224 23.51 -1.89 16.66
N TRP A 225 22.75 -0.84 17.01
CA TRP A 225 22.80 0.44 16.32
C TRP A 225 24.16 1.14 16.45
N GLN A 226 24.69 1.26 17.67
CA GLN A 226 26.01 1.83 17.96
C GLN A 226 27.10 1.13 17.16
N SER A 227 27.12 -0.20 17.22
CA SER A 227 28.15 -0.99 16.52
C SER A 227 28.02 -0.91 14.99
N ALA A 228 26.83 -0.61 14.45
CA ALA A 228 26.58 -0.47 13.01
C ALA A 228 26.87 0.94 12.50
N SER A 229 26.58 1.95 13.32
CA SER A 229 26.80 3.38 13.02
C SER A 229 28.20 3.88 13.39
N GLY A 230 28.98 3.09 14.16
CA GLY A 230 30.29 3.51 14.67
C GLY A 230 30.22 4.47 15.86
N LEU A 231 29.04 4.70 16.42
CA LEU A 231 28.83 5.58 17.58
C LEU A 231 29.26 4.90 18.90
N ASN A 232 29.80 5.69 19.83
CA ASN A 232 30.37 5.17 21.08
C ASN A 232 29.41 5.29 22.28
N LYS A 233 28.40 6.16 22.20
CA LYS A 233 27.41 6.40 23.28
C LYS A 233 25.98 6.42 22.76
N GLU A 234 25.02 6.23 23.67
CA GLU A 234 23.59 6.29 23.33
C GLU A 234 23.13 7.74 23.12
N ASP A 235 23.70 8.68 23.86
CA ASP A 235 23.40 10.12 23.77
C ASP A 235 23.98 10.79 22.50
N GLU A 236 24.85 10.10 21.76
CA GLU A 236 25.36 10.54 20.45
C GLU A 236 24.35 10.25 19.31
N ILE A 237 23.26 9.52 19.60
CA ILE A 237 22.22 9.20 18.61
C ILE A 237 21.21 10.36 18.56
N ASP A 238 21.32 11.19 17.53
CA ASP A 238 20.23 12.03 17.05
C ASP A 238 19.00 11.14 16.75
N ARG A 239 17.92 11.36 17.51
CA ARG A 239 16.69 10.57 17.45
C ARG A 239 15.71 11.08 16.38
N ASP A 240 15.84 12.33 15.98
CA ASP A 240 14.92 12.97 15.03
C ASP A 240 15.32 12.58 13.60
N VAL A 241 16.62 12.53 13.31
CA VAL A 241 17.17 11.91 12.10
C VAL A 241 16.78 10.44 12.03
N LEU A 242 16.93 9.69 13.13
CA LEU A 242 16.58 8.26 13.17
C LEU A 242 15.08 8.02 12.93
N TYR A 243 14.21 8.85 13.51
CA TYR A 243 12.76 8.81 13.26
C TYR A 243 12.41 9.15 11.81
N THR A 244 13.09 10.15 11.23
CA THR A 244 12.92 10.58 9.85
C THR A 244 13.28 9.47 8.87
N LEU A 245 14.40 8.77 9.09
CA LEU A 245 14.77 7.59 8.32
C LEU A 245 13.73 6.46 8.43
N PHE A 246 13.11 6.26 9.59
CA PHE A 246 12.04 5.27 9.74
C PHE A 246 10.79 5.66 8.93
N ALA A 247 10.39 6.93 8.93
CA ALA A 247 9.28 7.41 8.10
C ALA A 247 9.57 7.24 6.59
N GLN A 248 10.77 7.61 6.15
CA GLN A 248 11.23 7.44 4.76
C GLN A 248 11.22 5.97 4.33
N ASN A 249 11.68 5.07 5.20
CA ASN A 249 11.74 3.63 4.92
C ASN A 249 10.43 2.89 5.27
N ASN A 250 9.36 3.53 5.73
CA ASN A 250 8.11 2.81 6.09
C ASN A 250 7.32 2.31 4.86
N LEU A 251 6.71 1.13 4.96
CA LEU A 251 5.79 0.57 3.95
C LEU A 251 4.38 1.17 4.08
N ASP A 252 3.73 1.43 2.94
CA ASP A 252 2.50 2.22 2.84
C ASP A 252 1.27 1.66 3.62
N TYR A 253 1.31 0.40 4.03
CA TYR A 253 0.22 -0.30 4.74
C TYR A 253 0.64 -1.08 5.99
N ALA A 254 1.95 -1.21 6.26
CA ALA A 254 2.47 -2.00 7.37
C ALA A 254 3.13 -1.09 8.42
N ARG A 255 3.11 -1.50 9.69
CA ARG A 255 3.83 -0.79 10.78
C ARG A 255 5.31 -1.22 10.83
N VAL A 256 5.91 -1.30 9.64
CA VAL A 256 7.10 -2.06 9.29
C VAL A 256 7.90 -1.30 8.23
N LEU A 257 9.22 -1.36 8.36
CA LEU A 257 10.14 -0.72 7.42
C LEU A 257 10.35 -1.61 6.18
N SER A 258 10.55 -1.02 5.01
CA SER A 258 10.88 -1.69 3.74
C SER A 258 12.36 -2.13 3.73
N LEU A 259 12.76 -2.94 4.70
CA LEU A 259 14.12 -3.42 4.95
C LEU A 259 14.16 -4.94 4.96
N ASP A 260 15.32 -5.53 4.64
CA ASP A 260 15.54 -6.97 4.76
C ASP A 260 15.64 -7.37 6.24
N TYR A 261 14.54 -7.92 6.78
CA TYR A 261 14.46 -8.53 8.10
C TYR A 261 14.89 -10.01 8.11
N GLY A 262 15.47 -10.53 7.02
CA GLY A 262 15.76 -11.95 6.83
C GLY A 262 14.53 -12.77 6.43
N GLN A 263 14.73 -14.09 6.21
CA GLN A 263 13.66 -15.04 5.88
C GLN A 263 12.72 -15.27 7.07
N MET A 264 11.74 -14.40 7.20
CA MET A 264 10.66 -14.39 8.19
C MET A 264 9.35 -14.15 7.45
N ASP A 265 8.34 -14.96 7.70
CA ASP A 265 7.02 -14.74 7.12
C ASP A 265 6.28 -13.59 7.84
N GLY A 266 5.67 -12.70 7.06
CA GLY A 266 4.69 -11.73 7.55
C GLY A 266 5.23 -10.65 8.50
N PRO A 267 6.08 -9.71 8.03
CA PRO A 267 6.24 -8.42 8.69
C PRO A 267 4.98 -7.56 8.39
N GLU A 268 3.83 -7.97 8.95
CA GLU A 268 2.52 -7.34 8.76
C GLU A 268 2.19 -6.30 9.86
N GLN A 269 0.91 -5.94 10.00
CA GLN A 269 0.43 -4.93 10.93
C GLN A 269 0.39 -5.39 12.41
N VAL A 270 0.34 -6.71 12.66
CA VAL A 270 0.24 -7.32 14.00
C VAL A 270 1.19 -8.50 14.15
N TRP A 271 1.66 -8.76 15.37
CA TRP A 271 2.53 -9.90 15.65
C TRP A 271 1.73 -11.21 15.68
N THR A 272 2.05 -12.15 14.80
CA THR A 272 1.51 -13.52 14.79
C THR A 272 2.57 -14.52 15.28
N SER A 273 2.14 -15.65 15.85
CA SER A 273 3.07 -16.68 16.35
C SER A 273 3.27 -17.78 15.29
N VAL A 274 4.35 -17.67 14.51
CA VAL A 274 4.67 -18.59 13.40
C VAL A 274 5.57 -19.73 13.90
N GLN A 275 5.11 -20.97 13.77
CA GLN A 275 5.87 -22.16 14.18
C GLN A 275 7.14 -22.30 13.35
N GLY A 276 8.29 -22.55 13.99
CA GLY A 276 9.61 -22.55 13.32
C GLY A 276 10.29 -21.18 13.28
N GLU A 277 9.63 -20.12 13.76
CA GLU A 277 10.19 -18.77 13.89
C GLU A 277 10.41 -18.36 15.36
N GLU A 278 10.51 -19.32 16.28
CA GLU A 278 10.81 -19.10 17.71
C GLU A 278 12.09 -18.25 17.91
N TYR A 279 13.01 -18.30 16.95
CA TYR A 279 14.22 -17.47 16.98
C TYR A 279 13.90 -15.97 16.91
N VAL A 280 12.87 -15.53 16.17
CA VAL A 280 12.55 -14.10 15.97
C VAL A 280 12.04 -13.43 17.25
N VAL A 281 11.43 -14.22 18.15
CA VAL A 281 10.97 -13.77 19.48
C VAL A 281 11.96 -14.05 20.62
N SER A 282 13.03 -14.80 20.38
CA SER A 282 14.03 -15.15 21.41
C SER A 282 14.85 -13.93 21.83
N ASP A 283 14.99 -13.70 23.15
CA ASP A 283 15.69 -12.53 23.73
C ASP A 283 17.08 -12.32 23.12
N PRO A 284 17.31 -11.25 22.34
CA PRO A 284 18.59 -10.95 21.70
C PRO A 284 19.61 -10.37 22.69
N GLY A 285 19.28 -10.20 23.97
CA GLY A 285 20.19 -9.67 24.99
C GLY A 285 21.47 -10.48 25.18
N TYR A 286 22.46 -9.87 25.83
CA TYR A 286 23.73 -10.54 26.18
C TYR A 286 23.51 -11.71 27.15
N LYS A 287 24.19 -12.83 26.94
CA LYS A 287 24.07 -14.04 27.77
C LYS A 287 25.41 -14.49 28.34
N GLU A 288 25.52 -14.49 29.67
CA GLU A 288 26.78 -14.79 30.39
C GLU A 288 27.22 -16.26 30.26
N ASP A 289 26.28 -17.19 30.10
CA ASP A 289 26.50 -18.63 29.98
C ASP A 289 26.95 -19.08 28.57
N PHE A 290 26.86 -18.20 27.57
CA PHE A 290 27.10 -18.56 26.18
C PHE A 290 28.53 -18.98 25.82
N PRO A 291 29.61 -18.41 26.37
CA PRO A 291 30.96 -18.89 26.09
C PRO A 291 31.15 -20.39 26.41
N GLU A 292 30.59 -20.86 27.54
CA GLU A 292 30.61 -22.27 27.92
C GLU A 292 29.72 -23.13 27.02
N VAL A 293 28.52 -22.64 26.67
CA VAL A 293 27.62 -23.32 25.72
C VAL A 293 28.29 -23.48 24.35
N ILE A 294 28.97 -22.45 23.84
CA ILE A 294 29.69 -22.50 22.56
C ILE A 294 30.85 -23.48 22.65
N GLN A 295 31.69 -23.44 23.70
CA GLN A 295 32.77 -24.41 23.89
C GLN A 295 32.23 -25.85 23.88
N ASN A 296 31.15 -26.13 24.62
CA ASN A 296 30.51 -27.44 24.64
C ASN A 296 29.95 -27.87 23.27
N LEU A 297 29.33 -26.96 22.51
CA LEU A 297 28.81 -27.25 21.16
C LEU A 297 29.94 -27.48 20.15
N VAL A 298 30.99 -26.68 20.22
CA VAL A 298 32.19 -26.79 19.38
C VAL A 298 32.87 -28.11 19.66
N HIS A 299 33.18 -28.44 20.91
CA HIS A 299 33.76 -29.74 21.32
C HIS A 299 32.93 -30.95 20.85
N LYS A 300 31.59 -30.88 20.93
CA LYS A 300 30.68 -31.94 20.45
C LYS A 300 30.61 -32.05 18.92
N LYS A 301 31.10 -31.07 18.17
CA LYS A 301 31.02 -31.01 16.69
C LYS A 301 32.38 -31.04 15.99
N LEU A 302 33.50 -31.25 16.70
CA LEU A 302 34.86 -31.04 16.18
C LEU A 302 35.20 -31.86 14.92
N PHE A 303 34.97 -31.23 13.78
CA PHE A 303 35.90 -31.07 12.66
C PHE A 303 36.89 -32.24 12.47
N ILE A 304 36.38 -33.38 12.00
CA ILE A 304 37.23 -34.42 11.43
C ILE A 304 37.96 -33.80 10.24
N LYS A 305 39.30 -33.83 10.30
CA LYS A 305 40.20 -33.18 9.34
C LYS A 305 40.29 -33.93 8.00
N ASN A 306 39.15 -34.15 7.36
CA ASN A 306 38.99 -34.96 6.15
C ASN A 306 38.69 -34.10 4.91
N ALA A 307 39.74 -33.43 4.44
CA ALA A 307 39.89 -33.14 3.02
C ALA A 307 41.40 -33.15 2.72
N GLY A 308 41.83 -34.01 1.78
CA GLY A 308 43.16 -33.85 1.19
C GLY A 308 43.26 -32.44 0.60
N SER A 309 44.43 -31.80 0.70
CA SER A 309 44.61 -30.44 0.16
C SER A 309 44.32 -30.46 -1.33
N LEU A 310 43.14 -29.95 -1.71
CA LEU A 310 42.81 -29.68 -3.09
C LEU A 310 43.88 -28.71 -3.59
N ASP A 311 44.69 -29.13 -4.56
CA ASP A 311 45.64 -28.28 -5.26
C ASP A 311 45.22 -28.21 -6.72
N LEU A 312 44.70 -27.05 -7.11
CA LEU A 312 44.28 -26.77 -8.48
C LEU A 312 45.29 -25.86 -9.19
N ALA A 313 46.44 -25.54 -8.58
CA ALA A 313 47.43 -24.63 -9.17
C ALA A 313 47.89 -25.09 -10.57
N CYS A 314 47.98 -26.40 -10.79
CA CYS A 314 48.32 -27.00 -12.09
C CYS A 314 47.22 -26.87 -13.17
N LYS A 315 45.97 -26.55 -12.79
CA LYS A 315 44.85 -26.35 -13.72
C LYS A 315 44.61 -24.87 -14.06
N VAL A 316 45.17 -23.95 -13.29
CA VAL A 316 44.95 -22.50 -13.43
C VAL A 316 46.01 -21.93 -14.36
N GLN A 317 45.65 -21.74 -15.63
CA GLN A 317 46.56 -21.23 -16.66
C GLN A 317 46.83 -19.73 -16.54
N SER A 318 45.81 -18.95 -16.12
CA SER A 318 45.88 -17.51 -15.91
C SER A 318 44.85 -17.10 -14.86
N ASP A 319 45.25 -16.28 -13.89
CA ASP A 319 44.37 -15.69 -12.87
C ASP A 319 44.63 -14.18 -12.85
N PRO A 320 43.67 -13.32 -13.23
CA PRO A 320 43.89 -11.88 -13.32
C PRO A 320 44.11 -11.23 -11.95
N LEU A 321 43.61 -11.81 -10.86
CA LEU A 321 43.78 -11.27 -9.51
C LEU A 321 45.15 -11.59 -8.92
N ARG A 322 45.96 -12.41 -9.59
CA ARG A 322 47.37 -12.68 -9.22
C ARG A 322 48.25 -11.43 -9.19
N ALA A 323 47.84 -10.36 -9.87
CA ALA A 323 48.50 -9.06 -9.81
C ALA A 323 48.29 -8.33 -8.46
N LEU A 324 47.30 -8.73 -7.65
CA LEU A 324 46.98 -8.07 -6.38
C LEU A 324 47.84 -8.64 -5.23
N PRO A 325 48.59 -7.79 -4.50
CA PRO A 325 49.27 -8.17 -3.26
C PRO A 325 48.27 -8.64 -2.19
N TYR A 326 48.76 -9.46 -1.24
CA TYR A 326 47.95 -9.94 -0.12
C TYR A 326 47.29 -8.79 0.66
N ASP A 327 48.01 -7.69 0.90
CA ASP A 327 47.49 -6.56 1.69
C ASP A 327 46.32 -5.85 0.98
N VAL A 328 46.36 -5.77 -0.36
CA VAL A 328 45.26 -5.21 -1.17
C VAL A 328 44.06 -6.16 -1.18
N LEU A 329 44.28 -7.47 -1.28
CA LEU A 329 43.20 -8.45 -1.14
C LEU A 329 42.58 -8.39 0.26
N TYR A 330 43.42 -8.34 1.31
CA TYR A 330 42.99 -8.25 2.70
C TYR A 330 42.15 -7.00 2.95
N GLU A 331 42.55 -5.85 2.40
CA GLU A 331 41.75 -4.62 2.46
C GLU A 331 40.44 -4.76 1.67
N ILE A 332 40.44 -5.33 0.46
CA ILE A 332 39.19 -5.60 -0.28
C ILE A 332 38.21 -6.43 0.58
N PHE A 333 38.69 -7.47 1.27
CA PHE A 333 37.84 -8.29 2.15
C PHE A 333 37.26 -7.53 3.35
N THR A 334 37.78 -6.37 3.76
CA THR A 334 37.16 -5.58 4.84
C THR A 334 35.87 -4.89 4.41
N HIS A 335 35.70 -4.64 3.11
CA HIS A 335 34.53 -3.97 2.50
C HIS A 335 33.51 -4.93 1.88
N LEU A 336 33.82 -6.23 1.78
CA LEU A 336 32.93 -7.22 1.17
C LEU A 336 31.95 -7.86 2.16
N SER A 337 30.75 -8.21 1.69
CA SER A 337 29.88 -9.11 2.46
C SER A 337 30.49 -10.52 2.50
N PHE A 338 30.03 -11.39 3.42
CA PHE A 338 30.48 -12.78 3.43
C PHE A 338 30.11 -13.55 2.14
N LYS A 339 28.98 -13.20 1.51
CA LYS A 339 28.53 -13.78 0.24
C LYS A 339 29.47 -13.40 -0.91
N ASP A 340 29.88 -12.15 -0.97
CA ASP A 340 30.78 -11.66 -2.02
C ASP A 340 32.22 -12.14 -1.77
N SER A 341 32.63 -12.19 -0.50
CA SER A 341 33.87 -12.80 -0.06
C SER A 341 33.99 -14.27 -0.49
N THR A 342 32.94 -15.07 -0.30
CA THR A 342 32.91 -16.47 -0.73
C THR A 342 32.87 -16.60 -2.25
N SER A 343 32.14 -15.73 -2.94
CA SER A 343 32.11 -15.69 -4.41
C SER A 343 33.49 -15.33 -5.01
N LEU A 344 34.23 -14.41 -4.38
CA LEU A 344 35.58 -14.02 -4.78
C LEU A 344 36.59 -15.17 -4.52
N MET A 345 36.50 -15.82 -3.36
CA MET A 345 37.29 -17.02 -3.05
C MET A 345 36.96 -18.24 -3.94
N GLN A 346 35.76 -18.31 -4.53
CA GLN A 346 35.37 -19.38 -5.46
C GLN A 346 35.80 -19.09 -6.91
N SER A 347 35.89 -17.83 -7.29
CA SER A 347 36.19 -17.41 -8.67
C SER A 347 37.68 -17.22 -8.99
N SER A 348 38.54 -17.00 -7.98
CA SER A 348 39.99 -16.90 -8.15
C SER A 348 40.75 -17.89 -7.28
N TRP A 349 41.67 -18.63 -7.90
CA TRP A 349 42.55 -19.55 -7.19
C TRP A 349 43.64 -18.84 -6.41
N HIS A 350 44.15 -17.71 -6.93
CA HIS A 350 45.09 -16.85 -6.21
C HIS A 350 44.46 -16.36 -4.90
N VAL A 351 43.23 -15.82 -4.98
CA VAL A 351 42.50 -15.38 -3.79
C VAL A 351 42.22 -16.55 -2.84
N PHE A 352 41.71 -17.68 -3.34
CA PHE A 352 41.49 -18.89 -2.54
C PHE A 352 42.75 -19.34 -1.78
N ALA A 353 43.91 -19.33 -2.44
CA ALA A 353 45.18 -19.72 -1.83
C ALA A 353 45.63 -18.72 -0.76
N SER A 354 45.53 -17.42 -1.04
CA SER A 354 45.88 -16.34 -0.11
C SER A 354 45.02 -16.31 1.16
N THR A 355 43.74 -16.66 1.09
CA THR A 355 42.85 -16.67 2.26
C THR A 355 42.94 -17.94 3.12
N ARG A 356 43.87 -18.87 2.86
CA ARG A 356 44.02 -20.10 3.66
C ARG A 356 44.60 -19.89 5.06
N HIS A 357 45.20 -18.73 5.35
CA HIS A 357 45.88 -18.50 6.62
C HIS A 357 44.91 -18.22 7.77
N GLY A 358 45.14 -18.84 8.94
CA GLY A 358 44.28 -18.64 10.12
C GLY A 358 44.22 -17.20 10.64
N SER A 359 45.21 -16.36 10.32
CA SER A 359 45.20 -14.91 10.58
C SER A 359 44.10 -14.18 9.80
N PHE A 360 43.88 -14.55 8.54
CA PHE A 360 42.78 -14.02 7.70
C PHE A 360 41.42 -14.35 8.33
N TRP A 361 41.19 -15.61 8.71
CA TRP A 361 39.93 -16.01 9.35
C TRP A 361 39.73 -15.41 10.74
N LYS A 362 40.81 -15.17 11.51
CA LYS A 362 40.74 -14.35 12.74
C LYS A 362 40.30 -12.91 12.47
N GLN A 363 40.63 -12.33 11.31
CA GLN A 363 40.08 -11.04 10.92
C GLN A 363 38.61 -11.13 10.49
N MET A 364 38.24 -12.14 9.68
CA MET A 364 36.83 -12.36 9.29
C MET A 364 35.91 -12.51 10.52
N LEU A 365 36.35 -13.26 11.54
CA LEU A 365 35.65 -13.37 12.84
C LEU A 365 35.42 -11.99 13.48
N ARG A 366 36.44 -11.11 13.47
CA ARG A 366 36.34 -9.75 14.03
C ARG A 366 35.41 -8.83 13.25
N LEU A 367 35.45 -8.89 11.92
CA LEU A 367 34.70 -7.98 11.06
C LEU A 367 33.21 -8.38 10.92
N HIS A 368 32.92 -9.67 10.74
CA HIS A 368 31.55 -10.11 10.42
C HIS A 368 30.77 -10.71 11.58
N LEU A 369 31.41 -11.12 12.68
CA LEU A 369 30.71 -11.72 13.83
C LEU A 369 30.74 -10.82 15.07
N LEU A 370 31.90 -10.34 15.51
CA LEU A 370 32.00 -9.59 16.78
C LEU A 370 31.12 -8.33 16.92
N PRO A 371 30.74 -7.58 15.86
CA PRO A 371 29.86 -6.41 16.02
C PRO A 371 28.49 -6.72 16.64
N TRP A 372 27.99 -7.95 16.45
CA TRP A 372 26.73 -8.43 17.03
C TRP A 372 26.92 -9.63 17.97
N PHE A 373 27.87 -10.54 17.72
CA PHE A 373 28.11 -11.70 18.59
C PHE A 373 29.12 -11.40 19.69
N TRP A 374 28.72 -10.54 20.63
CA TRP A 374 29.57 -10.02 21.71
C TRP A 374 30.20 -11.11 22.58
N GLU A 375 29.47 -12.20 22.85
CA GLU A 375 29.92 -13.35 23.65
C GLU A 375 31.08 -14.12 23.00
N ALA A 376 31.19 -14.08 21.67
CA ALA A 376 32.29 -14.73 20.95
C ALA A 376 33.64 -14.02 21.16
N SER A 377 33.65 -12.78 21.67
CA SER A 377 34.88 -12.01 21.93
C SER A 377 35.84 -12.73 22.89
N ALA A 378 35.32 -13.39 23.93
CA ALA A 378 36.11 -14.18 24.88
C ALA A 378 36.79 -15.39 24.20
N ILE A 379 36.09 -16.02 23.25
CA ILE A 379 36.57 -17.19 22.49
C ILE A 379 37.63 -16.77 21.46
N VAL A 380 37.46 -15.62 20.81
CA VAL A 380 38.41 -15.06 19.83
C VAL A 380 39.67 -14.50 20.50
N SER A 381 39.57 -14.05 21.75
CA SER A 381 40.67 -13.41 22.49
C SER A 381 41.44 -14.35 23.43
N GLY A 382 40.86 -15.50 23.79
CA GLY A 382 41.45 -16.46 24.73
C GLY A 382 42.70 -17.17 24.18
N SER A 383 43.83 -17.02 24.87
CA SER A 383 45.12 -17.64 24.51
C SER A 383 45.29 -19.09 24.99
N SER A 384 44.34 -19.64 25.75
CA SER A 384 44.51 -20.88 26.53
C SER A 384 43.48 -21.99 26.29
N THR A 385 42.53 -21.82 25.36
CA THR A 385 41.42 -22.78 25.11
C THR A 385 41.24 -23.19 23.65
N THR A 386 42.22 -22.91 22.78
CA THR A 386 42.11 -23.17 21.32
C THR A 386 43.32 -23.89 20.71
N GLU A 387 44.03 -24.73 21.48
CA GLU A 387 44.99 -25.68 20.89
C GLU A 387 44.27 -26.70 19.99
N GLY A 388 44.22 -26.40 18.69
CA GLY A 388 43.63 -27.26 17.66
C GLY A 388 42.38 -26.72 16.97
N LEU A 389 41.86 -25.55 17.36
CA LEU A 389 40.68 -24.97 16.71
C LEU A 389 41.06 -24.16 15.46
N ASP A 390 40.61 -24.56 14.28
CA ASP A 390 40.75 -23.73 13.08
C ASP A 390 39.78 -22.55 13.14
N ALA A 391 40.31 -21.33 13.02
CA ALA A 391 39.53 -20.11 12.97
C ALA A 391 38.58 -20.08 11.77
N LYS A 392 38.94 -20.76 10.66
CA LYS A 392 38.08 -20.92 9.49
C LYS A 392 36.86 -21.78 9.81
N ASP A 393 37.06 -22.95 10.40
CA ASP A 393 35.99 -23.89 10.72
C ASP A 393 35.05 -23.30 11.78
N LEU A 394 35.60 -22.60 12.79
CA LEU A 394 34.82 -21.83 13.75
C LEU A 394 33.97 -20.75 13.07
N PHE A 395 34.57 -19.97 12.16
CA PHE A 395 33.85 -18.92 11.43
C PHE A 395 32.67 -19.51 10.65
N LEU A 396 32.94 -20.52 9.80
CA LEU A 396 31.94 -21.14 8.94
C LEU A 396 30.83 -21.82 9.75
N TRP A 397 31.17 -22.44 10.88
CA TRP A 397 30.20 -23.03 11.79
C TRP A 397 29.30 -21.99 12.45
N ILE A 398 29.86 -20.89 12.99
CA ILE A 398 29.05 -19.82 13.59
C ILE A 398 28.17 -19.17 12.53
N GLU A 399 28.71 -18.87 11.35
CA GLU A 399 27.96 -18.27 10.24
C GLU A 399 26.74 -19.13 9.90
N ALA A 400 26.94 -20.43 9.64
CA ALA A 400 25.88 -21.35 9.28
C ALA A 400 24.87 -21.62 10.43
N ALA A 401 25.33 -21.60 11.68
CA ALA A 401 24.48 -21.87 12.85
C ALA A 401 23.67 -20.65 13.34
N THR A 402 24.07 -19.44 12.95
CA THR A 402 23.40 -18.18 13.35
C THR A 402 22.65 -17.49 12.20
N ARG A 403 22.84 -17.94 10.95
CA ARG A 403 22.19 -17.36 9.77
C ARG A 403 20.65 -17.47 9.87
N PRO A 404 19.90 -16.34 9.93
CA PRO A 404 18.44 -16.34 10.01
C PRO A 404 17.81 -17.13 8.86
N ARG A 405 16.93 -18.06 9.22
CA ARG A 405 16.14 -18.92 8.32
C ARG A 405 15.01 -19.57 9.12
N PHE A 406 13.99 -20.05 8.42
CA PHE A 406 12.93 -20.85 9.01
C PHE A 406 13.46 -22.14 9.67
N GLY A 407 12.96 -22.49 10.86
CA GLY A 407 13.29 -23.74 11.56
C GLY A 407 14.69 -23.76 12.21
N ILE A 408 15.22 -22.61 12.67
CA ILE A 408 16.40 -22.59 13.55
C ILE A 408 15.99 -23.10 14.94
N GLU A 409 16.79 -24.02 15.48
CA GLU A 409 16.58 -24.59 16.81
C GLU A 409 17.87 -24.59 17.65
N GLY A 410 17.69 -24.81 18.96
CA GLY A 410 18.77 -24.92 19.92
C GLY A 410 19.26 -23.58 20.47
N PRO A 411 20.39 -23.56 21.20
CA PRO A 411 20.77 -22.43 22.03
C PRO A 411 21.02 -21.13 21.24
N LEU A 412 21.46 -21.20 19.98
CA LEU A 412 21.85 -20.01 19.21
C LEU A 412 20.65 -19.20 18.64
N MET A 413 19.40 -19.57 18.92
CA MET A 413 18.20 -18.84 18.46
C MET A 413 18.22 -17.34 18.80
N SER A 414 18.61 -16.96 20.02
CA SER A 414 18.75 -15.55 20.42
C SER A 414 19.82 -14.80 19.62
N ILE A 415 20.89 -15.49 19.26
CA ILE A 415 22.00 -14.93 18.49
C ILE A 415 21.62 -14.77 17.01
N ALA A 416 20.81 -15.69 16.46
CA ALA A 416 20.18 -15.51 15.16
C ALA A 416 19.22 -14.29 15.16
N ASN A 417 18.45 -14.07 16.22
CA ASN A 417 17.62 -12.86 16.34
C ASN A 417 18.45 -11.58 16.39
N ARG A 418 19.55 -11.57 17.16
CA ARG A 418 20.43 -10.42 17.25
C ARG A 418 21.11 -10.14 15.91
N ARG A 419 21.57 -11.17 15.19
CA ARG A 419 22.08 -11.03 13.81
C ARG A 419 21.04 -10.46 12.86
N ARG A 420 19.78 -10.88 12.97
CA ARG A 420 18.65 -10.34 12.21
C ARG A 420 18.44 -8.84 12.47
N ILE A 421 18.38 -8.43 13.74
CA ILE A 421 18.26 -7.01 14.14
C ILE A 421 19.46 -6.20 13.64
N TRP A 422 20.67 -6.73 13.83
CA TRP A 422 21.91 -6.15 13.34
C TRP A 422 21.90 -5.89 11.82
N ASN A 423 21.46 -6.86 11.01
CA ASN A 423 21.36 -6.69 9.56
C ASN A 423 20.45 -5.52 9.17
N VAL A 424 19.37 -5.27 9.93
CA VAL A 424 18.47 -4.12 9.72
C VAL A 424 19.16 -2.81 10.12
N CYS A 425 19.91 -2.79 11.23
CA CYS A 425 20.73 -1.64 11.61
C CYS A 425 21.80 -1.32 10.55
N GLN A 426 22.45 -2.32 9.96
CA GLN A 426 23.46 -2.12 8.91
C GLN A 426 22.89 -1.50 7.61
N GLN A 427 21.63 -1.77 7.27
CA GLN A 427 20.97 -1.16 6.09
C GLN A 427 20.68 0.33 6.27
N LEU A 428 20.48 0.76 7.52
CA LEU A 428 20.11 2.12 7.90
C LEU A 428 21.33 2.98 8.30
N ALA A 429 22.37 2.39 8.88
CA ALA A 429 23.54 3.12 9.39
C ALA A 429 24.24 4.02 8.34
N PRO A 430 24.40 3.63 7.05
CA PRO A 430 24.94 4.53 6.03
C PRO A 430 24.04 5.74 5.75
N GLN A 431 22.71 5.54 5.75
CA GLN A 431 21.73 6.61 5.56
C GLN A 431 21.78 7.60 6.73
N TYR A 432 21.96 7.09 7.95
CA TYR A 432 22.12 7.89 9.15
C TYR A 432 23.41 8.71 9.18
N ALA A 433 24.53 8.14 8.76
CA ALA A 433 25.79 8.86 8.65
C ALA A 433 25.71 10.02 7.65
N GLU A 434 25.00 9.82 6.53
CA GLU A 434 24.74 10.84 5.50
C GLU A 434 23.92 12.03 6.03
N GLU A 435 22.90 11.78 6.86
CA GLU A 435 22.02 12.82 7.42
C GLU A 435 22.61 13.54 8.64
N VAL A 436 23.38 12.87 9.51
CA VAL A 436 23.99 13.49 10.72
C VAL A 436 25.25 14.29 10.38
N GLN A 437 26.01 13.84 9.37
CA GLN A 437 27.15 14.57 8.84
C GLN A 437 26.93 14.84 7.35
N PRO A 438 26.00 15.74 7.00
CA PRO A 438 25.80 16.12 5.61
C PRO A 438 27.13 16.66 5.11
N VAL A 439 27.74 15.94 4.17
CA VAL A 439 28.97 16.41 3.52
C VAL A 439 28.63 17.76 2.92
N GLY A 440 29.28 18.81 3.43
CA GLY A 440 29.08 20.20 3.01
C GLY A 440 29.54 20.43 1.58
N GLN A 441 28.88 19.78 0.63
CA GLN A 441 29.05 19.98 -0.79
C GLN A 441 28.41 21.33 -1.12
N ALA A 442 29.16 22.19 -1.80
CA ALA A 442 28.65 23.49 -2.24
C ALA A 442 27.32 23.33 -3.00
N GLU A 443 26.45 24.33 -2.88
CA GLU A 443 25.33 24.46 -3.82
C GLU A 443 25.90 24.49 -5.25
N PRO A 444 25.24 23.84 -6.23
CA PRO A 444 25.75 23.79 -7.59
C PRO A 444 25.84 25.17 -8.24
N ASP A 445 26.74 25.30 -9.21
CA ASP A 445 26.95 26.53 -9.98
C ASP A 445 25.64 27.02 -10.62
N ASP A 446 25.28 28.27 -10.34
CA ASP A 446 24.11 28.95 -10.90
C ASP A 446 24.11 28.92 -12.44
N ALA A 447 25.30 28.88 -13.08
CA ALA A 447 25.41 28.75 -14.52
C ALA A 447 24.99 27.37 -15.05
N GLU A 448 25.27 26.27 -14.34
CA GLU A 448 24.74 24.95 -14.69
C GLU A 448 23.23 24.90 -14.45
N ALA A 449 22.78 25.42 -13.29
CA ALA A 449 21.36 25.45 -12.93
C ALA A 449 20.52 26.20 -13.98
N GLN A 450 21.00 27.35 -14.46
CA GLN A 450 20.35 28.10 -15.54
C GLN A 450 20.42 27.34 -16.88
N ALA A 451 21.56 26.75 -17.23
CA ALA A 451 21.73 26.00 -18.47
C ALA A 451 20.85 24.72 -18.54
N ILE A 452 20.49 24.14 -17.39
CA ILE A 452 19.49 23.06 -17.29
C ILE A 452 18.08 23.63 -17.51
N LEU A 453 17.73 24.75 -16.85
CA LEU A 453 16.42 25.39 -17.01
C LEU A 453 16.15 25.89 -18.43
N ASP A 454 17.14 26.47 -19.12
CA ASP A 454 17.02 26.95 -20.49
C ASP A 454 16.69 25.82 -21.50
N ARG A 455 17.04 24.58 -21.14
CA ARG A 455 16.70 23.36 -21.91
C ARG A 455 15.40 22.71 -21.47
N ALA A 456 14.92 23.02 -20.26
CA ALA A 456 13.77 22.36 -19.65
C ALA A 456 12.46 22.74 -20.35
N LYS A 457 11.66 21.73 -20.70
CA LYS A 457 10.39 21.88 -21.41
C LYS A 457 9.27 21.16 -20.68
N CYS A 458 8.09 21.77 -20.67
CA CYS A 458 6.85 21.13 -20.25
C CYS A 458 6.07 20.71 -21.50
N PHE A 459 5.84 19.40 -21.65
CA PHE A 459 5.17 18.82 -22.82
C PHE A 459 3.67 18.59 -22.61
N HIS A 460 3.20 18.53 -21.36
CA HIS A 460 1.80 18.34 -21.01
C HIS A 460 1.54 18.91 -19.60
N MET A 461 0.45 19.68 -19.43
CA MET A 461 0.09 20.36 -18.17
C MET A 461 -1.44 20.31 -17.94
N PRO A 462 -2.00 19.12 -17.67
CA PRO A 462 -3.43 18.90 -17.55
C PRO A 462 -4.03 19.60 -16.32
N VAL A 463 -5.33 19.86 -16.40
CA VAL A 463 -6.15 20.17 -15.22
C VAL A 463 -6.19 18.96 -14.29
N VAL A 464 -6.05 19.22 -13.00
CA VAL A 464 -6.15 18.20 -11.92
C VAL A 464 -7.14 18.59 -10.82
N VAL A 465 -7.87 19.71 -11.00
CA VAL A 465 -8.93 20.21 -10.10
C VAL A 465 -10.16 20.63 -10.91
N TYR A 466 -11.36 20.25 -10.46
CA TYR A 466 -12.63 20.70 -11.02
C TYR A 466 -13.69 20.98 -9.94
N PRO A 467 -14.43 22.10 -9.99
CA PRO A 467 -14.32 23.17 -10.99
C PRO A 467 -13.01 23.96 -10.80
N ILE A 468 -12.47 24.50 -11.89
CA ILE A 468 -11.22 25.27 -11.84
C ILE A 468 -11.48 26.58 -11.05
N PRO A 469 -10.70 26.89 -10.00
CA PRO A 469 -10.79 28.17 -9.29
C PRO A 469 -10.59 29.37 -10.22
N LYS A 470 -11.18 30.52 -9.88
CA LYS A 470 -11.08 31.74 -10.71
C LYS A 470 -9.71 32.41 -10.60
N GLU A 471 -9.19 32.53 -9.39
CA GLU A 471 -7.87 33.08 -9.11
C GLU A 471 -6.85 31.95 -9.04
N ILE A 472 -6.03 31.86 -10.07
CA ILE A 472 -4.94 30.89 -10.20
C ILE A 472 -3.67 31.61 -10.65
N ARG A 473 -2.52 31.22 -10.09
CA ARG A 473 -1.19 31.71 -10.46
C ARG A 473 -0.35 30.59 -11.04
N THR A 474 0.43 30.88 -12.07
CA THR A 474 1.43 29.94 -12.59
C THR A 474 2.63 29.89 -11.63
N VAL A 475 3.10 28.69 -11.33
CA VAL A 475 4.25 28.43 -10.45
C VAL A 475 5.18 27.45 -11.17
N SER A 476 6.48 27.62 -10.97
CA SER A 476 7.52 26.69 -11.46
C SER A 476 8.61 26.57 -10.42
N THR A 477 9.10 25.36 -10.19
CA THR A 477 10.19 25.06 -9.25
C THR A 477 11.21 24.14 -9.92
N GLN A 478 12.48 24.55 -9.90
CA GLN A 478 13.60 23.71 -10.26
C GLN A 478 13.91 22.75 -9.11
N PHE A 479 13.96 21.45 -9.39
CA PHE A 479 14.40 20.44 -8.43
C PHE A 479 15.88 20.14 -8.59
N ILE A 480 16.40 19.92 -9.80
CA ILE A 480 17.84 19.67 -10.03
C ILE A 480 18.54 20.93 -10.52
N ARG A 481 19.61 21.34 -9.84
CA ARG A 481 20.53 22.44 -10.21
C ARG A 481 21.81 21.93 -10.89
N SER A 482 22.17 20.66 -10.69
CA SER A 482 23.25 20.00 -11.45
C SER A 482 22.90 18.53 -11.72
N TRP A 483 23.38 18.00 -12.84
CA TRP A 483 23.25 16.56 -13.15
C TRP A 483 23.98 15.66 -12.15
N SER A 484 24.98 16.21 -11.47
CA SER A 484 25.71 15.53 -10.40
C SER A 484 24.84 15.24 -9.16
N GLU A 485 23.82 16.05 -8.87
CA GLU A 485 22.97 15.87 -7.69
C GLU A 485 22.22 14.51 -7.75
N VAL A 486 21.68 14.16 -8.91
CA VAL A 486 20.96 12.88 -9.12
C VAL A 486 21.92 11.68 -9.06
N SER A 487 23.18 11.86 -9.48
CA SER A 487 24.16 10.78 -9.57
C SER A 487 24.82 10.45 -8.22
N TYR A 488 25.02 11.46 -7.36
CA TYR A 488 25.88 11.36 -6.18
C TYR A 488 25.23 11.74 -4.84
N ARG A 489 24.08 12.42 -4.81
CA ARG A 489 23.37 12.78 -3.58
C ARG A 489 22.11 11.94 -3.43
N SER A 490 21.78 11.53 -2.21
CA SER A 490 20.41 11.11 -1.93
C SER A 490 19.50 12.35 -1.80
N SER A 491 18.21 12.14 -2.00
CA SER A 491 17.20 13.15 -1.73
C SER A 491 15.92 12.55 -1.15
N VAL A 492 15.05 13.41 -0.63
CA VAL A 492 13.74 13.07 -0.10
C VAL A 492 12.69 13.82 -0.90
N LEU A 493 11.69 13.09 -1.39
CA LEU A 493 10.46 13.69 -1.90
C LEU A 493 9.43 13.73 -0.78
N ASP A 494 8.94 14.93 -0.50
CA ASP A 494 7.84 15.19 0.42
C ASP A 494 6.61 15.71 -0.32
N THR A 495 5.44 15.52 0.28
CA THR A 495 4.17 16.08 -0.21
C THR A 495 3.41 16.74 0.93
N TYR A 496 2.75 17.85 0.62
CA TYR A 496 2.00 18.65 1.58
C TYR A 496 0.53 18.68 1.20
N TRP A 497 -0.33 18.45 2.19
CA TRP A 497 -1.75 18.22 1.99
C TRP A 497 -2.58 19.17 2.86
N GLY A 498 -3.41 19.99 2.23
CA GLY A 498 -4.27 20.96 2.91
C GLY A 498 -5.35 20.30 3.77
N PRO A 499 -6.07 21.07 4.61
CA PRO A 499 -7.02 20.54 5.61
C PRO A 499 -8.14 19.66 5.06
N LYS A 500 -8.46 19.77 3.77
CA LYS A 500 -9.47 18.97 3.07
C LYS A 500 -8.92 17.69 2.42
N GLY A 501 -7.66 17.32 2.69
CA GLY A 501 -6.99 16.20 2.02
C GLY A 501 -6.72 16.48 0.54
N THR A 502 -6.29 17.71 0.22
CA THR A 502 -5.99 18.19 -1.14
C THR A 502 -4.49 18.43 -1.28
N LEU A 503 -3.89 18.06 -2.42
CA LEU A 503 -2.45 18.31 -2.63
C LEU A 503 -2.19 19.81 -2.82
N VAL A 504 -1.39 20.40 -1.92
CA VAL A 504 -0.99 21.82 -1.96
C VAL A 504 0.49 22.01 -2.29
N GLY A 505 1.34 20.99 -2.11
CA GLY A 505 2.73 21.07 -2.54
C GLY A 505 3.45 19.73 -2.66
N ILE A 506 4.58 19.78 -3.38
CA ILE A 506 5.55 18.69 -3.55
C ILE A 506 6.93 19.33 -3.41
N SER A 507 7.85 18.74 -2.66
CA SER A 507 9.23 19.22 -2.57
C SER A 507 10.25 18.12 -2.79
N ILE A 508 11.46 18.54 -3.17
CA ILE A 508 12.67 17.71 -3.14
C ILE A 508 13.68 18.37 -2.21
N THR A 509 14.21 17.59 -1.28
CA THR A 509 15.30 18.00 -0.39
C THR A 509 16.50 17.09 -0.65
N PHE A 510 17.62 17.63 -1.15
CA PHE A 510 18.88 16.86 -1.22
C PHE A 510 19.58 16.92 0.13
N SER A 511 20.31 15.88 0.51
CA SER A 511 21.08 15.86 1.76
C SER A 511 21.95 17.12 1.89
N GLY A 512 21.86 17.79 3.04
CA GLY A 512 22.57 19.05 3.35
C GLY A 512 22.01 20.33 2.70
N THR A 513 20.88 20.27 1.97
CA THR A 513 20.29 21.44 1.27
C THR A 513 18.91 21.82 1.82
N SER A 514 18.42 23.01 1.47
CA SER A 514 17.05 23.42 1.80
C SER A 514 16.01 22.81 0.85
N PRO A 515 14.75 22.57 1.32
CA PRO A 515 13.71 21.96 0.50
C PRO A 515 13.32 22.84 -0.69
N ARG A 516 13.41 22.29 -1.90
CA ARG A 516 13.01 22.95 -3.16
C ARG A 516 11.52 22.65 -3.39
N ILE A 517 10.63 23.58 -3.00
CA ILE A 517 9.18 23.37 -2.93
C ILE A 517 8.45 23.87 -4.19
N PHE A 518 7.56 23.03 -4.73
CA PHE A 518 6.52 23.39 -5.70
C PHE A 518 5.17 23.49 -4.98
N GLY A 519 4.46 24.62 -5.13
CA GLY A 519 3.19 24.88 -4.42
C GLY A 519 3.43 25.55 -3.06
N SER A 520 2.89 24.95 -1.99
CA SER A 520 3.05 25.40 -0.60
C SER A 520 3.47 24.25 0.33
N ALA A 521 4.24 24.55 1.38
CA ALA A 521 4.53 23.65 2.48
C ALA A 521 3.52 23.76 3.65
N GLU A 522 2.52 24.65 3.52
CA GLU A 522 1.47 24.87 4.53
C GLU A 522 0.41 23.76 4.47
N GLY A 523 0.75 22.58 5.00
CA GLY A 523 -0.15 21.44 5.04
C GLY A 523 0.37 20.28 5.89
N THR A 524 -0.47 19.26 6.03
CA THR A 524 -0.07 17.98 6.63
C THR A 524 0.92 17.27 5.71
N LEU A 525 2.03 16.78 6.26
CA LEU A 525 3.04 16.02 5.51
C LEU A 525 2.46 14.66 5.11
N GLY A 526 2.75 14.22 3.88
CA GLY A 526 2.55 12.84 3.45
C GLY A 526 3.63 11.89 3.99
N ASN A 527 3.65 10.66 3.49
CA ASN A 527 4.74 9.71 3.73
C ASN A 527 5.96 10.12 2.88
N PRO A 528 7.11 10.51 3.49
CA PRO A 528 8.31 10.88 2.74
C PRO A 528 8.84 9.71 1.91
N MET A 529 9.40 9.98 0.73
CA MET A 529 10.06 8.98 -0.11
C MET A 529 11.55 9.30 -0.25
N ARG A 530 12.44 8.46 0.27
CA ARG A 530 13.87 8.56 -0.01
C ARG A 530 14.16 8.09 -1.44
N ILE A 531 14.96 8.89 -2.15
CA ILE A 531 15.45 8.66 -3.50
C ILE A 531 16.98 8.46 -3.36
N PRO A 532 17.51 7.24 -3.52
CA PRO A 532 18.94 6.98 -3.41
C PRO A 532 19.72 7.56 -4.62
N PRO A 533 21.05 7.78 -4.49
CA PRO A 533 21.88 8.20 -5.62
C PRO A 533 21.75 7.26 -6.81
N ASN A 534 21.72 7.79 -8.03
CA ASN A 534 21.48 7.10 -9.31
C ASN A 534 20.04 6.60 -9.53
N ALA A 535 19.13 6.73 -8.55
CA ALA A 535 17.69 6.61 -8.78
C ALA A 535 17.08 8.01 -8.97
N TRP A 536 16.09 8.13 -9.85
CA TRP A 536 15.39 9.39 -10.09
C TRP A 536 13.94 9.20 -10.46
N ILE A 537 13.12 10.24 -10.33
CA ILE A 537 11.68 10.17 -10.58
C ILE A 537 11.41 9.95 -12.07
N ARG A 538 10.68 8.88 -12.39
CA ARG A 538 10.29 8.47 -13.75
C ARG A 538 8.79 8.67 -14.02
N GLU A 539 7.93 8.37 -13.05
CA GLU A 539 6.47 8.56 -13.16
C GLU A 539 5.90 9.09 -11.84
N ILE A 540 5.04 10.09 -11.94
CA ILE A 540 4.16 10.56 -10.86
C ILE A 540 2.74 10.20 -11.27
N ASN A 541 2.13 9.24 -10.59
CA ASN A 541 0.75 8.82 -10.84
C ASN A 541 -0.16 9.47 -9.80
N VAL A 542 -1.03 10.38 -10.22
CA VAL A 542 -1.94 11.09 -9.32
C VAL A 542 -3.34 10.47 -9.35
N CYS A 543 -3.90 10.25 -8.17
CA CYS A 543 -5.27 9.80 -7.99
C CYS A 543 -6.19 11.00 -7.79
N ILE A 544 -7.20 11.14 -8.64
CA ILE A 544 -8.14 12.26 -8.70
C ILE A 544 -9.57 11.76 -8.46
N ASP A 545 -10.35 12.52 -7.67
CA ASP A 545 -11.77 12.23 -7.45
C ASP A 545 -12.61 12.19 -8.75
N ASP A 546 -13.77 11.51 -8.69
CA ASP A 546 -14.82 11.68 -9.69
C ASP A 546 -15.47 13.07 -9.60
N VAL A 547 -15.77 13.69 -10.74
CA VAL A 547 -16.60 14.91 -10.76
C VAL A 547 -18.06 14.56 -10.49
N ASN A 548 -18.58 15.02 -9.36
CA ASN A 548 -19.93 14.72 -8.91
C ASN A 548 -20.95 15.78 -9.40
N MET A 549 -21.59 15.55 -10.56
CA MET A 549 -22.61 16.45 -11.11
C MET A 549 -24.06 16.12 -10.68
N PHE A 550 -24.27 15.06 -9.89
CA PHE A 550 -25.60 14.54 -9.56
C PHE A 550 -26.00 14.72 -8.09
N SER A 551 -25.05 15.03 -7.21
CA SER A 551 -25.34 15.36 -5.80
C SER A 551 -25.85 16.79 -5.64
N ARG A 552 -26.83 16.98 -4.75
CA ARG A 552 -27.52 18.26 -4.59
C ARG A 552 -26.78 19.22 -3.65
N VAL A 553 -26.53 20.45 -4.12
CA VAL A 553 -26.33 21.63 -3.26
C VAL A 553 -27.64 21.87 -2.47
N PRO A 554 -27.63 22.26 -1.18
CA PRO A 554 -28.88 22.39 -0.40
C PRO A 554 -29.91 23.33 -1.04
N ASP A 555 -29.43 24.45 -1.58
CA ASP A 555 -30.22 25.51 -2.21
C ASP A 555 -30.89 25.03 -3.51
N ARG A 556 -32.23 25.01 -3.49
CA ARG A 556 -33.06 24.50 -4.59
C ARG A 556 -33.65 25.60 -5.48
N ASP A 557 -33.51 26.85 -5.05
CA ASP A 557 -34.19 28.00 -5.64
C ASP A 557 -33.30 28.73 -6.65
N HIS A 558 -31.99 28.55 -6.53
CA HIS A 558 -31.00 29.09 -7.46
C HIS A 558 -30.85 28.31 -8.77
N VAL A 559 -31.12 27.00 -8.81
CA VAL A 559 -31.14 26.23 -10.07
C VAL A 559 -32.48 26.46 -10.75
N LYS A 560 -32.50 27.21 -11.86
CA LYS A 560 -33.70 27.52 -12.64
C LYS A 560 -33.71 26.85 -14.00
N THR A 561 -32.52 26.56 -14.54
CA THR A 561 -32.31 26.03 -15.88
C THR A 561 -31.21 24.97 -15.90
N ALA A 562 -31.13 24.23 -17.01
CA ALA A 562 -30.11 23.23 -17.27
C ALA A 562 -28.67 23.81 -17.36
N LEU A 563 -28.54 25.14 -17.48
CA LEU A 563 -27.29 25.90 -17.55
C LEU A 563 -26.74 26.27 -16.16
N ASP A 564 -27.58 26.24 -15.12
CA ASP A 564 -27.19 26.64 -13.76
C ASP A 564 -26.51 25.49 -12.98
N ASN A 565 -26.45 24.29 -13.56
CA ASN A 565 -25.95 23.09 -12.87
C ASN A 565 -24.44 23.19 -12.59
N LYS A 566 -24.03 22.82 -11.37
CA LYS A 566 -22.64 22.89 -10.90
C LYS A 566 -22.25 21.59 -10.19
N PRO A 567 -20.95 21.22 -10.21
CA PRO A 567 -20.46 20.08 -9.44
C PRO A 567 -20.70 20.27 -7.94
N TYR A 568 -21.01 19.17 -7.27
CA TYR A 568 -21.06 19.09 -5.82
C TYR A 568 -19.65 18.89 -5.26
N GLY A 569 -19.12 19.92 -4.59
CA GLY A 569 -17.76 19.91 -4.06
C GLY A 569 -16.70 20.13 -5.14
N VAL A 570 -15.48 19.67 -4.85
CA VAL A 570 -14.30 19.85 -5.72
C VAL A 570 -13.65 18.49 -5.93
N ALA A 571 -13.54 18.07 -7.19
CA ALA A 571 -12.71 16.93 -7.58
C ALA A 571 -11.25 17.40 -7.69
N CYS A 572 -10.32 16.67 -7.07
CA CYS A 572 -8.92 17.08 -6.94
C CYS A 572 -8.02 15.87 -6.63
N ILE A 573 -6.69 16.09 -6.59
CA ILE A 573 -5.71 15.05 -6.22
C ILE A 573 -5.89 14.65 -4.73
N ARG A 574 -6.01 13.34 -4.47
CA ARG A 574 -6.17 12.72 -3.14
C ARG A 574 -5.04 11.81 -2.71
N SER A 575 -4.35 11.22 -3.66
CA SER A 575 -3.15 10.41 -3.42
C SER A 575 -2.21 10.52 -4.60
N LEU A 576 -0.94 10.18 -4.35
CA LEU A 576 0.13 10.28 -5.33
C LEU A 576 1.04 9.06 -5.13
N THR A 577 1.36 8.39 -6.23
CA THR A 577 2.33 7.29 -6.26
C THR A 577 3.51 7.69 -7.14
N VAL A 578 4.72 7.60 -6.62
CA VAL A 578 5.96 7.91 -7.35
C VAL A 578 6.62 6.59 -7.77
N THR A 579 7.10 6.53 -9.01
CA THR A 579 7.95 5.46 -9.53
C THR A 579 9.30 6.03 -9.93
N LEU A 580 10.38 5.39 -9.48
CA LEU A 580 11.75 5.77 -9.80
C LEU A 580 12.31 5.01 -11.03
N THR A 581 13.48 5.42 -11.52
CA THR A 581 14.20 4.81 -12.65
C THR A 581 14.62 3.36 -12.40
N ASP A 582 14.92 3.00 -11.16
CA ASP A 582 15.20 1.64 -10.68
C ASP A 582 13.94 0.74 -10.56
N LYS A 583 12.76 1.29 -10.88
CA LYS A 583 11.41 0.71 -10.72
C LYS A 583 10.88 0.65 -9.29
N THR A 584 11.55 1.25 -8.30
CA THR A 584 11.02 1.39 -6.93
C THR A 584 9.78 2.28 -6.95
N THR A 585 8.70 1.84 -6.29
CA THR A 585 7.42 2.57 -6.21
C THR A 585 7.01 2.85 -4.77
N LYS A 586 6.52 4.05 -4.45
CA LYS A 586 5.94 4.38 -3.14
C LYS A 586 4.69 5.26 -3.25
N CYS A 587 3.68 4.98 -2.44
CA CYS A 587 2.47 5.79 -2.31
C CYS A 587 2.62 6.82 -1.18
N VAL A 588 2.97 8.06 -1.54
CA VAL A 588 3.30 9.12 -0.58
C VAL A 588 2.10 9.68 0.18
N ARG A 589 0.88 9.26 -0.18
CA ARG A 589 -0.32 9.35 0.65
C ARG A 589 -1.31 8.32 0.16
N THR A 590 -1.84 7.46 1.04
CA THR A 590 -2.99 6.60 0.71
C THR A 590 -4.28 7.42 0.67
N PRO A 591 -5.18 7.19 -0.31
CA PRO A 591 -6.45 7.91 -0.36
C PRO A 591 -7.41 7.40 0.71
N ASP A 592 -8.16 8.31 1.34
CA ASP A 592 -9.19 7.97 2.35
C ASP A 592 -10.35 7.13 1.76
N ARG A 593 -10.41 6.99 0.42
CA ARG A 593 -11.40 6.19 -0.33
C ARG A 593 -10.72 5.40 -1.44
N PRO A 594 -11.00 4.09 -1.60
CA PRO A 594 -10.26 3.21 -2.52
C PRO A 594 -10.62 3.35 -4.01
N THR A 595 -11.31 4.42 -4.44
CA THR A 595 -11.96 4.49 -5.76
C THR A 595 -11.77 5.82 -6.52
N SER A 596 -10.54 6.32 -6.57
CA SER A 596 -10.17 7.48 -7.40
C SER A 596 -9.77 7.08 -8.84
N ASN A 597 -9.96 8.01 -9.77
CA ASN A 597 -9.42 7.95 -11.13
C ASN A 597 -7.89 8.16 -11.09
N ARG A 598 -7.13 7.63 -12.06
CA ARG A 598 -5.66 7.72 -12.10
C ARG A 598 -5.19 8.52 -13.31
N ARG A 599 -4.26 9.44 -13.12
CA ARG A 599 -3.61 10.20 -14.20
C ARG A 599 -2.09 10.03 -14.09
N PRO A 600 -1.44 9.36 -15.05
CA PRO A 600 0.00 9.27 -15.08
C PRO A 600 0.60 10.60 -15.55
N VAL A 601 1.72 10.99 -14.94
CA VAL A 601 2.55 12.11 -15.39
C VAL A 601 3.98 11.57 -15.48
N ILE A 602 4.40 11.22 -16.70
CA ILE A 602 5.59 10.40 -16.97
C ILE A 602 6.71 11.28 -17.53
N VAL A 603 7.95 11.02 -17.16
CA VAL A 603 9.13 11.55 -17.85
C VAL A 603 9.27 10.85 -19.20
N LEU A 604 9.39 11.63 -20.28
CA LEU A 604 9.52 11.12 -21.64
C LEU A 604 10.90 10.46 -21.86
N SER A 605 10.95 9.46 -22.72
CA SER A 605 12.18 8.72 -23.03
C SER A 605 13.29 9.64 -23.56
N GLY A 606 14.50 9.50 -22.99
CA GLY A 606 15.65 10.37 -23.28
C GLY A 606 15.65 11.72 -22.52
N LEU A 607 14.66 11.97 -21.66
CA LEU A 607 14.65 13.13 -20.76
C LEU A 607 14.72 12.69 -19.29
N ASN A 608 15.02 13.66 -18.42
CA ASN A 608 15.00 13.54 -16.97
C ASN A 608 14.07 14.61 -16.38
N LEU A 609 13.46 14.33 -15.21
CA LEU A 609 12.72 15.33 -14.45
C LEU A 609 13.67 16.39 -13.90
N VAL A 610 13.52 17.64 -14.34
CA VAL A 610 14.29 18.80 -13.85
C VAL A 610 13.56 19.50 -12.71
N GLY A 611 12.23 19.48 -12.71
CA GLY A 611 11.39 20.20 -11.77
C GLY A 611 9.91 20.12 -12.14
N LEU A 612 9.09 20.94 -11.50
CA LEU A 612 7.64 20.99 -11.74
C LEU A 612 7.21 22.39 -12.19
N THR A 613 6.15 22.43 -13.00
CA THR A 613 5.45 23.65 -13.38
C THR A 613 3.95 23.41 -13.37
N GLY A 614 3.16 24.43 -13.11
CA GLY A 614 1.72 24.26 -13.00
C GLY A 614 1.00 25.54 -12.61
N GLN A 615 -0.26 25.37 -12.19
CA GLN A 615 -1.11 26.46 -11.72
C GLN A 615 -1.65 26.10 -10.34
N VAL A 616 -1.64 27.06 -9.42
CA VAL A 616 -2.02 26.91 -8.01
C VAL A 616 -3.07 27.96 -7.67
N ALA A 617 -4.09 27.59 -6.90
CA ALA A 617 -5.11 28.53 -6.39
C ALA A 617 -4.55 29.42 -5.26
N GLU A 618 -5.25 30.50 -4.91
CA GLU A 618 -4.91 31.30 -3.71
C GLU A 618 -5.02 30.48 -2.42
N SER A 619 -5.98 29.55 -2.35
CA SER A 619 -6.13 28.59 -1.24
C SER A 619 -5.09 27.45 -1.23
N GLY A 620 -4.12 27.49 -2.15
CA GLY A 620 -2.96 26.60 -2.17
C GLY A 620 -3.11 25.31 -2.97
N GLU A 621 -4.31 24.90 -3.40
CA GLU A 621 -4.47 23.66 -4.16
C GLU A 621 -3.82 23.74 -5.55
N ILE A 622 -3.10 22.69 -5.93
CA ILE A 622 -2.52 22.52 -7.27
C ILE A 622 -3.65 22.25 -8.26
N CYS A 623 -3.93 23.20 -9.16
CA CYS A 623 -5.00 23.15 -10.16
C CYS A 623 -4.56 22.56 -11.50
N ARG A 624 -3.28 22.71 -11.85
CA ARG A 624 -2.60 22.05 -12.96
C ARG A 624 -1.22 21.57 -12.53
N LEU A 625 -0.80 20.42 -13.05
CA LEU A 625 0.51 19.83 -12.79
C LEU A 625 1.18 19.41 -14.10
N GLY A 626 2.42 19.82 -14.31
CA GLY A 626 3.25 19.45 -15.46
C GLY A 626 4.71 19.29 -15.04
N LEU A 627 5.47 18.49 -15.80
CA LEU A 627 6.87 18.21 -15.54
C LEU A 627 7.77 19.12 -16.39
N LEU A 628 8.73 19.79 -15.77
CA LEU A 628 9.87 20.39 -16.47
C LEU A 628 10.88 19.28 -16.74
N GLN A 629 11.20 19.05 -18.01
CA GLN A 629 12.03 17.93 -18.45
C GLN A 629 13.13 18.38 -19.40
N ALA A 630 14.36 17.86 -19.22
CA ALA A 630 15.50 18.10 -20.11
C ALA A 630 16.32 16.82 -20.31
N SER A 631 17.04 16.73 -21.43
CA SER A 631 18.06 15.70 -21.66
C SER A 631 19.39 16.12 -21.05
N ILE A 632 20.21 15.15 -20.66
CA ILE A 632 21.61 15.38 -20.28
C ILE A 632 22.37 15.88 -21.54
N PRO A 633 23.28 16.86 -21.44
CA PRO A 633 24.07 17.32 -22.58
C PRO A 633 24.83 16.17 -23.27
N GLY A 634 24.55 15.96 -24.55
CA GLY A 634 25.10 14.84 -25.34
C GLY A 634 24.20 13.60 -25.44
N GLU A 635 23.17 13.48 -24.61
CA GLU A 635 22.19 12.38 -24.60
C GLU A 635 20.84 12.82 -25.21
N GLU A 636 20.86 13.74 -26.17
CA GLU A 636 19.63 14.27 -26.77
C GLU A 636 18.87 13.16 -27.56
N PRO A 637 17.54 13.01 -27.36
CA PRO A 637 16.78 11.97 -28.03
C PRO A 637 16.73 12.19 -29.55
N ALA A 638 17.06 11.16 -30.32
CA ALA A 638 17.11 11.20 -31.79
C ALA A 638 15.76 11.53 -32.48
N LYS A 639 14.66 11.52 -31.73
CA LYS A 639 13.32 11.96 -32.17
C LYS A 639 12.78 12.93 -31.13
N SER A 640 12.06 13.96 -31.56
CA SER A 640 11.37 14.88 -30.65
C SER A 640 10.44 14.10 -29.72
N PRO A 641 10.64 14.15 -28.39
CA PRO A 641 9.85 13.37 -27.46
C PRO A 641 8.42 13.92 -27.37
N SER A 642 7.45 13.02 -27.28
CA SER A 642 6.03 13.34 -27.20
C SER A 642 5.27 12.26 -26.43
N TYR A 643 4.24 12.65 -25.68
CA TYR A 643 3.35 11.68 -25.04
C TYR A 643 2.51 10.93 -26.08
N SER A 644 2.32 9.63 -25.85
CA SER A 644 1.23 8.91 -26.50
C SER A 644 -0.13 9.43 -26.02
N GLU A 645 -1.21 9.11 -26.73
CA GLU A 645 -2.57 9.44 -26.30
C GLU A 645 -2.85 8.86 -24.90
N ALA A 646 -2.47 7.59 -24.68
CA ALA A 646 -2.69 6.86 -23.43
C ALA A 646 -2.11 7.55 -22.18
N GLN A 647 -1.00 8.26 -22.34
CA GLN A 647 -0.29 8.95 -21.25
C GLN A 647 -0.87 10.33 -20.91
N GLN A 648 -1.82 10.84 -21.72
CA GLN A 648 -2.46 12.14 -21.53
C GLN A 648 -3.87 12.05 -20.93
N LEU A 649 -4.45 10.84 -20.87
CA LEU A 649 -5.82 10.62 -20.40
C LEU A 649 -5.89 10.53 -18.87
N LEU A 650 -7.03 10.95 -18.32
CA LEU A 650 -7.46 10.55 -16.98
C LEU A 650 -8.12 9.17 -17.10
N TRP A 651 -7.59 8.19 -16.39
CA TRP A 651 -8.06 6.82 -16.43
C TRP A 651 -9.05 6.54 -15.30
N ASN A 652 -10.18 5.93 -15.63
CA ASN A 652 -11.08 5.43 -14.59
C ASN A 652 -10.43 4.25 -13.84
N LYS A 653 -10.87 3.98 -12.60
CA LYS A 653 -10.45 2.79 -11.82
C LYS A 653 -10.62 1.44 -12.55
N SER A 654 -11.45 1.39 -13.59
CA SER A 654 -11.62 0.23 -14.48
C SER A 654 -10.51 0.05 -15.52
N ALA A 655 -9.59 1.00 -15.67
CA ALA A 655 -8.40 0.88 -16.50
C ALA A 655 -7.43 -0.14 -15.88
N GLN A 656 -7.48 -1.36 -16.39
CA GLN A 656 -6.75 -2.50 -15.83
C GLN A 656 -5.24 -2.42 -16.07
N THR A 657 -4.50 -3.10 -15.21
CA THR A 657 -3.23 -3.68 -15.62
C THR A 657 -3.49 -4.84 -16.58
N LEU A 658 -2.61 -5.03 -17.56
CA LEU A 658 -2.64 -6.13 -18.52
C LEU A 658 -1.34 -6.90 -18.43
N TYR A 659 -1.43 -8.22 -18.50
CA TYR A 659 -0.25 -9.06 -18.51
C TYR A 659 0.47 -8.97 -19.86
N CYS A 660 1.78 -8.71 -19.82
CA CYS A 660 2.64 -8.75 -20.98
C CYS A 660 3.47 -10.03 -20.98
N ASP A 661 3.18 -10.93 -21.91
CA ASP A 661 4.01 -12.11 -22.23
C ASP A 661 5.49 -11.69 -22.41
N CYS A 662 5.70 -10.51 -23.02
CA CYS A 662 7.01 -9.90 -23.33
C CYS A 662 7.94 -9.67 -22.15
N GLU A 663 7.38 -9.34 -20.99
CA GLU A 663 8.09 -8.91 -19.78
C GLU A 663 7.77 -9.85 -18.61
N ASN A 664 6.98 -10.91 -18.85
CA ASN A 664 6.44 -11.82 -17.84
C ASN A 664 5.82 -11.06 -16.65
N GLY A 665 5.02 -10.02 -16.93
CA GLY A 665 4.61 -9.07 -15.90
C GLY A 665 3.39 -8.22 -16.26
N TRP A 666 2.73 -7.69 -15.23
CA TRP A 666 1.53 -6.85 -15.37
C TRP A 666 1.91 -5.37 -15.56
N ASN A 667 1.47 -4.79 -16.67
CA ASN A 667 1.73 -3.40 -17.05
C ASN A 667 0.45 -2.55 -17.00
N ASN A 668 0.56 -1.28 -16.65
CA ASN A 668 -0.55 -0.33 -16.76
C ASN A 668 -0.85 -0.05 -18.25
N ILE A 669 -2.11 0.25 -18.59
CA ILE A 669 -2.49 0.51 -19.99
C ILE A 669 -1.71 1.66 -20.66
N TRP A 670 -1.27 2.66 -19.88
CA TRP A 670 -0.46 3.80 -20.36
C TRP A 670 1.06 3.51 -20.45
N THR A 671 1.53 2.38 -19.95
CA THR A 671 2.91 1.89 -20.10
C THR A 671 3.02 0.61 -20.94
N HIS A 672 1.89 0.03 -21.37
CA HIS A 672 1.88 -1.27 -22.05
C HIS A 672 2.63 -1.21 -23.39
N PRO A 673 3.67 -2.04 -23.62
CA PRO A 673 4.60 -1.84 -24.73
C PRO A 673 4.01 -2.09 -26.12
N SER A 674 2.95 -2.91 -26.22
CA SER A 674 2.35 -3.31 -27.50
C SER A 674 0.96 -2.76 -27.76
N LEU A 675 0.30 -2.20 -26.75
CA LEU A 675 -1.07 -1.73 -26.87
C LEU A 675 -1.07 -0.25 -27.19
N LYS A 676 -1.72 0.10 -28.31
CA LYS A 676 -1.85 1.47 -28.79
C LYS A 676 -3.30 1.91 -28.68
N ILE A 677 -3.50 3.16 -28.30
CA ILE A 677 -4.79 3.84 -28.33
C ILE A 677 -4.83 4.76 -29.54
N ARG A 678 -5.97 4.79 -30.22
CA ARG A 678 -6.30 5.74 -31.30
C ARG A 678 -7.66 6.37 -31.03
N SER A 679 -7.66 7.66 -30.74
CA SER A 679 -8.87 8.47 -30.58
C SER A 679 -9.58 8.66 -31.91
N ILE A 680 -10.89 8.40 -31.93
CA ILE A 680 -11.74 8.61 -33.12
C ILE A 680 -12.09 10.11 -33.17
N GLY A 681 -11.34 10.84 -33.99
CA GLY A 681 -11.47 12.30 -34.17
C GLY A 681 -10.16 13.07 -34.32
N ALA A 682 -8.99 12.42 -34.18
CA ALA A 682 -7.69 13.10 -34.15
C ALA A 682 -6.96 13.22 -35.51
N GLN A 683 -7.58 12.86 -36.64
CA GLN A 683 -6.94 13.06 -37.96
C GLN A 683 -7.12 14.50 -38.47
N GLY A 684 -6.05 15.30 -38.40
CA GLY A 684 -5.85 16.42 -39.33
C GLY A 684 -6.14 17.85 -38.84
N SER A 685 -6.34 18.08 -37.54
CA SER A 685 -6.52 19.44 -36.99
C SER A 685 -5.61 19.70 -35.79
N SER A 686 -4.67 20.64 -35.94
CA SER A 686 -3.85 21.16 -34.84
C SER A 686 -4.59 22.16 -33.93
N THR A 687 -5.90 22.35 -34.13
CA THR A 687 -6.77 23.27 -33.39
C THR A 687 -8.17 22.67 -33.21
N GLY A 688 -8.23 21.48 -32.60
CA GLY A 688 -9.49 20.79 -32.24
C GLY A 688 -9.76 20.82 -30.74
N GLN A 689 -10.11 21.98 -30.17
CA GLN A 689 -10.72 22.00 -28.83
C GLN A 689 -11.96 21.10 -28.83
N LEU A 690 -12.06 20.17 -27.87
CA LEU A 690 -13.34 19.51 -27.60
C LEU A 690 -14.37 20.61 -27.33
N ARG A 691 -15.39 20.68 -28.19
CA ARG A 691 -16.41 21.72 -28.12
C ARG A 691 -17.23 21.51 -26.85
N SER A 692 -16.96 22.31 -25.83
CA SER A 692 -17.83 22.40 -24.65
C SER A 692 -19.20 22.84 -25.12
N PHE A 693 -20.20 21.97 -24.92
CA PHE A 693 -21.54 22.43 -24.71
C PHE A 693 -21.62 22.93 -23.25
N THR A 694 -22.54 23.86 -23.01
CA THR A 694 -22.73 24.48 -21.70
C THR A 694 -23.10 23.43 -20.64
N GLY A 695 -22.16 23.11 -19.75
CA GLY A 695 -22.33 22.14 -18.65
C GLY A 695 -21.36 20.95 -18.67
N ASP A 696 -20.53 20.78 -19.71
CA ASP A 696 -19.59 19.66 -19.81
C ASP A 696 -18.37 19.82 -18.89
N ILE A 697 -17.85 18.69 -18.39
CA ILE A 697 -16.54 18.65 -17.71
C ILE A 697 -15.40 18.78 -18.72
N THR A 698 -14.24 19.30 -18.28
CA THR A 698 -13.07 19.40 -19.17
C THR A 698 -12.59 18.00 -19.57
N SER A 699 -12.03 17.86 -20.77
CA SER A 699 -11.45 16.59 -21.24
C SER A 699 -10.37 16.06 -20.29
N ASP A 700 -9.60 16.95 -19.67
CA ASP A 700 -8.60 16.63 -18.65
C ASP A 700 -9.20 15.98 -17.39
N MET A 701 -10.44 16.32 -17.05
CA MET A 701 -11.16 15.84 -15.87
C MET A 701 -12.23 14.80 -16.19
N THR A 702 -12.27 14.31 -17.43
CA THR A 702 -13.17 13.25 -17.89
C THR A 702 -12.48 11.88 -17.80
N PRO A 703 -12.93 10.95 -16.95
CA PRO A 703 -12.33 9.62 -16.86
C PRO A 703 -12.64 8.76 -18.10
N TRP A 704 -11.61 8.07 -18.59
CA TRP A 704 -11.70 7.11 -19.69
C TRP A 704 -11.78 5.67 -19.15
N HIS A 705 -12.75 4.92 -19.65
CA HIS A 705 -13.04 3.53 -19.30
C HIS A 705 -12.53 2.58 -20.38
N VAL A 706 -12.10 1.38 -19.99
CA VAL A 706 -11.40 0.42 -20.84
C VAL A 706 -12.20 -0.87 -21.02
N GLY A 707 -12.71 -1.12 -22.23
CA GLY A 707 -13.42 -2.35 -22.59
C GLY A 707 -12.59 -3.24 -23.49
N ILE A 708 -11.71 -4.04 -22.90
CA ILE A 708 -10.90 -5.04 -23.62
C ILE A 708 -11.65 -6.36 -23.69
N TRP A 709 -11.77 -6.91 -24.90
CA TRP A 709 -12.29 -8.26 -25.17
C TRP A 709 -11.20 -9.29 -25.47
N ALA A 710 -10.04 -8.85 -25.97
CA ALA A 710 -8.92 -9.72 -26.31
C ALA A 710 -7.61 -9.12 -25.80
N PRO A 711 -7.16 -9.43 -24.56
CA PRO A 711 -5.91 -8.91 -24.00
C PRO A 711 -4.69 -9.08 -24.91
N ASP A 712 -4.67 -10.15 -25.70
CA ASP A 712 -3.68 -10.44 -26.73
C ASP A 712 -4.32 -11.03 -28.00
N ALA A 713 -3.56 -11.11 -29.09
CA ALA A 713 -4.04 -11.56 -30.41
C ALA A 713 -4.55 -13.02 -30.47
N SER A 714 -4.20 -13.89 -29.52
CA SER A 714 -4.75 -15.25 -29.43
C SER A 714 -6.16 -15.28 -28.81
N GLN A 715 -6.47 -14.30 -27.96
CA GLN A 715 -7.76 -14.21 -27.26
C GLN A 715 -8.87 -13.56 -28.10
N LYS A 716 -8.60 -13.21 -29.37
CA LYS A 716 -9.58 -12.62 -30.29
C LYS A 716 -10.86 -13.43 -30.47
N SER A 717 -10.75 -14.75 -30.38
CA SER A 717 -11.89 -15.67 -30.51
C SER A 717 -12.78 -15.74 -29.27
N LEU A 718 -12.41 -15.08 -28.17
CA LEU A 718 -13.21 -15.06 -26.95
C LEU A 718 -14.35 -14.04 -27.00
N LEU A 719 -14.35 -13.07 -27.93
CA LEU A 719 -15.42 -12.08 -28.02
C LEU A 719 -16.74 -12.73 -28.46
N LYS A 720 -17.77 -12.61 -27.61
CA LYS A 720 -19.11 -13.17 -27.87
C LYS A 720 -20.18 -12.11 -28.12
N ARG A 721 -20.12 -11.00 -27.38
CA ARG A 721 -21.12 -9.92 -27.48
C ARG A 721 -20.54 -8.57 -27.07
N ILE A 722 -20.80 -7.55 -27.87
CA ILE A 722 -20.70 -6.15 -27.47
C ILE A 722 -22.13 -5.65 -27.31
N SER A 723 -22.43 -4.98 -26.20
CA SER A 723 -23.75 -4.40 -25.95
C SER A 723 -23.60 -2.92 -25.64
N CYS A 724 -24.45 -2.08 -26.21
CA CYS A 724 -24.57 -0.67 -25.84
C CYS A 724 -25.78 -0.52 -24.92
N PHE A 725 -25.59 0.11 -23.78
CA PHE A 725 -26.68 0.55 -22.91
C PHE A 725 -27.10 1.97 -23.31
N GLN A 726 -28.31 2.09 -23.84
CA GLN A 726 -28.76 3.27 -24.59
C GLN A 726 -30.23 3.66 -24.34
N PRO A 727 -30.58 4.14 -23.14
CA PRO A 727 -31.94 4.51 -22.78
C PRO A 727 -32.41 5.75 -23.54
N THR A 728 -33.72 5.93 -23.62
CA THR A 728 -34.33 7.15 -24.17
C THR A 728 -34.01 8.35 -23.28
N GLY A 729 -33.12 9.22 -23.76
CA GLY A 729 -32.67 10.39 -23.01
C GLY A 729 -33.48 11.66 -23.27
N GLY A 730 -34.35 11.64 -24.28
CA GLY A 730 -35.26 12.73 -24.65
C GLY A 730 -36.05 12.40 -25.91
N MET A 731 -36.86 13.36 -26.37
CA MET A 731 -37.63 13.28 -27.60
C MET A 731 -37.21 14.42 -28.54
N ALA A 732 -36.90 14.10 -29.79
CA ALA A 732 -36.71 15.08 -30.87
C ALA A 732 -37.99 15.18 -31.69
N SER A 733 -38.25 16.35 -32.28
CA SER A 733 -39.28 16.52 -33.30
C SER A 733 -38.80 17.42 -34.42
N ASN A 734 -39.17 17.08 -35.66
CA ASN A 734 -38.98 17.92 -36.84
C ASN A 734 -40.25 18.71 -37.23
N GLY A 735 -41.27 18.72 -36.35
CA GLY A 735 -42.58 19.33 -36.58
C GLY A 735 -43.55 18.49 -37.41
N LYS A 736 -43.12 17.34 -37.96
CA LYS A 736 -43.97 16.34 -38.63
C LYS A 736 -44.00 15.01 -37.88
N GLU A 737 -42.84 14.60 -37.36
CA GLU A 737 -42.64 13.37 -36.61
C GLU A 737 -41.87 13.68 -35.32
N THR A 738 -42.08 12.84 -34.31
CA THR A 738 -41.39 12.91 -33.01
C THR A 738 -40.79 11.54 -32.73
N TRP A 739 -39.51 11.48 -32.41
CA TRP A 739 -38.78 10.23 -32.15
C TRP A 739 -37.99 10.30 -30.84
N ALA A 740 -37.81 9.14 -30.23
CA ALA A 740 -36.93 8.97 -29.07
C ALA A 740 -35.46 9.18 -29.47
N ILE A 741 -34.73 9.97 -28.67
CA ILE A 741 -33.28 10.12 -28.80
C ILE A 741 -32.62 9.14 -27.81
N PRO A 742 -32.03 8.02 -28.28
CA PRO A 742 -31.25 7.16 -27.41
C PRO A 742 -29.93 7.86 -27.04
N HIS A 743 -29.56 7.82 -25.77
CA HIS A 743 -28.28 8.33 -25.28
C HIS A 743 -27.33 7.17 -25.01
N ILE A 744 -26.10 7.19 -25.54
CA ILE A 744 -25.10 6.16 -25.22
C ILE A 744 -24.55 6.44 -23.82
N VAL A 745 -24.93 5.61 -22.83
CA VAL A 745 -24.58 5.81 -21.39
C VAL A 745 -23.61 4.74 -20.89
N GLY A 746 -23.51 3.61 -21.57
CA GLY A 746 -22.51 2.60 -21.24
C GLY A 746 -22.36 1.50 -22.28
N PHE A 747 -21.36 0.63 -22.08
CA PHE A 747 -21.12 -0.57 -22.87
C PHE A 747 -20.97 -1.79 -21.95
N ALA A 748 -21.36 -2.96 -22.44
CA ALA A 748 -20.98 -4.24 -21.87
C ALA A 748 -20.23 -5.07 -22.92
N VAL A 749 -19.15 -5.72 -22.48
CA VAL A 749 -18.34 -6.62 -23.30
C VAL A 749 -18.38 -7.99 -22.64
N ASP A 750 -18.96 -8.97 -23.32
CA ASP A 750 -19.04 -10.36 -22.86
C ASP A 750 -18.10 -11.24 -23.67
N ASN A 751 -17.32 -12.04 -22.96
CA ASN A 751 -16.46 -13.06 -23.56
C ASN A 751 -17.03 -14.49 -23.35
N THR A 752 -16.42 -15.48 -24.02
CA THR A 752 -16.79 -16.90 -23.89
C THR A 752 -16.48 -17.49 -22.52
N SER A 753 -15.58 -16.88 -21.72
CA SER A 753 -15.29 -17.30 -20.34
C SER A 753 -16.32 -16.81 -19.32
N GLY A 754 -17.42 -16.17 -19.75
CA GLY A 754 -18.47 -15.65 -18.87
C GLY A 754 -18.14 -14.34 -18.17
N ASN A 755 -16.98 -13.73 -18.44
CA ASN A 755 -16.60 -12.44 -17.87
C ASN A 755 -17.31 -11.30 -18.63
N ARG A 756 -18.26 -10.63 -17.97
CA ARG A 756 -18.92 -9.41 -18.44
C ARG A 756 -18.21 -8.18 -17.89
N ARG A 757 -17.59 -7.39 -18.77
CA ARG A 757 -16.97 -6.08 -18.42
C ARG A 757 -17.95 -4.96 -18.74
N LEU A 758 -18.12 -4.03 -17.79
CA LEU A 758 -19.07 -2.92 -17.89
C LEU A 758 -18.32 -1.58 -17.93
N LEU A 759 -18.63 -0.75 -18.91
CA LEU A 759 -18.14 0.63 -19.05
C LEU A 759 -19.34 1.56 -18.88
N ALA A 760 -19.29 2.47 -17.92
CA ALA A 760 -20.27 3.55 -17.78
C ALA A 760 -19.65 4.66 -16.92
N GLY A 761 -20.09 5.90 -17.14
CA GLY A 761 -19.67 7.04 -16.31
C GLY A 761 -20.02 6.89 -14.83
N SER A 762 -19.35 7.66 -13.98
CA SER A 762 -19.60 7.68 -12.54
C SER A 762 -21.05 8.07 -12.20
N GLY A 763 -21.65 7.39 -11.22
CA GLY A 763 -23.09 7.51 -10.91
C GLY A 763 -23.99 6.52 -11.65
N GLY A 764 -23.50 5.87 -12.72
CA GLY A 764 -24.22 4.81 -13.43
C GLY A 764 -25.49 5.26 -14.15
N PRO A 765 -26.19 4.34 -14.82
CA PRO A 765 -27.42 4.64 -15.57
C PRO A 765 -28.71 4.50 -14.73
N GLU A 766 -28.61 4.41 -13.40
CA GLU A 766 -29.76 4.07 -12.55
C GLU A 766 -30.87 5.15 -12.59
N PRO A 767 -30.58 6.48 -12.56
CA PRO A 767 -31.64 7.48 -12.58
C PRO A 767 -32.41 7.55 -13.90
N VAL A 768 -31.76 7.24 -15.04
CA VAL A 768 -32.39 7.27 -16.37
C VAL A 768 -33.22 6.02 -16.67
N GLN A 769 -33.07 4.95 -15.88
CA GLN A 769 -33.92 3.76 -15.96
C GLN A 769 -35.24 3.92 -15.19
N CYS A 770 -35.41 5.00 -14.41
CA CYS A 770 -36.65 5.24 -13.70
C CYS A 770 -37.73 5.81 -14.65
N PRO A 771 -38.89 5.15 -14.81
CA PRO A 771 -39.95 5.62 -15.71
C PRO A 771 -40.42 7.06 -15.39
N ASP A 772 -40.47 7.39 -14.09
CA ASP A 772 -41.03 8.64 -13.58
C ASP A 772 -40.01 9.78 -13.52
N TRP A 773 -38.79 9.60 -14.06
CA TRP A 773 -37.68 10.56 -13.95
C TRP A 773 -38.05 12.00 -14.37
N GLN A 774 -38.84 12.14 -15.44
CA GLN A 774 -39.27 13.44 -15.95
C GLN A 774 -40.28 14.15 -15.01
N GLU A 775 -40.93 13.41 -14.12
CA GLU A 775 -41.95 13.90 -13.19
C GLU A 775 -41.44 14.01 -11.74
N MET A 776 -40.25 13.47 -11.44
CA MET A 776 -39.68 13.44 -10.09
C MET A 776 -39.39 14.84 -9.50
N THR A 777 -40.28 15.31 -8.63
CA THR A 777 -40.07 16.54 -7.85
C THR A 777 -39.12 16.37 -6.66
N ASN A 778 -38.76 15.15 -6.24
CA ASN A 778 -37.77 14.91 -5.17
C ASN A 778 -36.90 13.66 -5.43
N PRO A 779 -35.92 13.73 -6.35
CA PRO A 779 -35.15 12.56 -6.77
C PRO A 779 -34.37 11.88 -5.64
N ARG A 780 -33.95 12.58 -4.57
CA ARG A 780 -33.29 11.91 -3.43
C ARG A 780 -34.19 10.89 -2.72
N ARG A 781 -35.45 11.26 -2.43
CA ARG A 781 -36.40 10.35 -1.78
C ARG A 781 -36.96 9.36 -2.78
N ASN A 782 -37.41 9.85 -3.94
CA ASN A 782 -38.12 9.05 -4.92
C ASN A 782 -37.19 8.01 -5.57
N LEU A 783 -35.94 8.36 -5.89
CA LEU A 783 -35.00 7.40 -6.47
C LEU A 783 -34.51 6.37 -5.43
N VAL A 784 -34.28 6.76 -4.17
CA VAL A 784 -33.93 5.79 -3.11
C VAL A 784 -35.09 4.82 -2.84
N VAL A 785 -36.32 5.33 -2.71
CA VAL A 785 -37.52 4.48 -2.56
C VAL A 785 -37.72 3.58 -3.78
N TRP A 786 -37.49 4.08 -4.99
CA TRP A 786 -37.59 3.29 -6.23
C TRP A 786 -36.50 2.22 -6.33
N ILE A 787 -35.23 2.55 -6.03
CA ILE A 787 -34.12 1.58 -5.98
C ILE A 787 -34.36 0.51 -4.91
N GLN A 788 -34.87 0.89 -3.73
CA GLN A 788 -35.18 -0.06 -2.65
C GLN A 788 -36.43 -0.91 -2.96
N GLY A 789 -37.39 -0.36 -3.70
CA GLY A 789 -38.65 -1.03 -4.08
C GLY A 789 -38.59 -1.81 -5.39
N THR A 790 -37.48 -1.78 -6.14
CA THR A 790 -37.31 -2.51 -7.40
C THR A 790 -36.10 -3.44 -7.35
N THR A 791 -36.21 -4.60 -8.01
CA THR A 791 -35.06 -5.49 -8.25
C THR A 791 -34.21 -4.97 -9.42
N LEU A 792 -33.71 -3.75 -9.28
CA LEU A 792 -32.96 -3.07 -10.33
C LEU A 792 -31.64 -3.80 -10.59
N LYS A 793 -31.45 -4.23 -11.85
CA LYS A 793 -30.11 -4.50 -12.38
C LYS A 793 -29.60 -3.19 -12.95
N SER A 794 -28.43 -2.72 -12.55
CA SER A 794 -27.86 -1.43 -13.01
C SER A 794 -27.63 -1.34 -14.53
N PHE A 795 -27.91 -2.40 -15.29
CA PHE A 795 -28.04 -2.39 -16.75
C PHE A 795 -29.23 -3.27 -17.13
N ASP A 796 -30.45 -2.71 -17.23
CA ASP A 796 -31.62 -3.44 -17.72
C ASP A 796 -31.42 -3.83 -19.19
N GLU A 797 -31.48 -5.13 -19.47
CA GLU A 797 -31.28 -5.72 -20.79
C GLU A 797 -32.32 -5.18 -21.81
N LYS A 798 -33.49 -4.68 -21.36
CA LYS A 798 -34.47 -3.99 -22.24
C LYS A 798 -33.96 -2.65 -22.81
N SER A 799 -33.04 -2.00 -22.10
CA SER A 799 -32.41 -0.74 -22.51
C SER A 799 -31.05 -0.96 -23.18
N MET A 800 -30.72 -2.21 -23.52
CA MET A 800 -29.50 -2.58 -24.21
C MET A 800 -29.77 -2.99 -25.66
N GLU A 801 -28.90 -2.55 -26.56
CA GLU A 801 -28.80 -3.11 -27.91
C GLU A 801 -27.55 -3.98 -27.99
N HIS A 802 -27.68 -5.16 -28.62
CA HIS A 802 -26.66 -6.21 -28.59
C HIS A 802 -26.13 -6.51 -29.99
N PHE A 803 -24.81 -6.45 -30.13
CA PHE A 803 -24.10 -7.02 -31.25
C PHE A 803 -23.49 -8.37 -30.86
N LEU A 804 -24.11 -9.46 -31.29
CA LEU A 804 -23.57 -10.80 -31.17
C LEU A 804 -22.44 -10.98 -32.19
N ILE A 805 -21.29 -11.50 -31.76
CA ILE A 805 -20.08 -11.70 -32.58
C ILE A 805 -19.64 -13.16 -32.45
N ASP A 806 -19.37 -13.81 -33.58
CA ASP A 806 -18.91 -15.20 -33.62
C ASP A 806 -17.37 -15.27 -33.51
N GLY A 807 -16.85 -14.83 -32.36
CA GLY A 807 -15.42 -14.94 -32.05
C GLY A 807 -14.85 -16.35 -32.24
N PRO A 808 -15.50 -17.42 -31.75
CA PRO A 808 -15.04 -18.79 -31.95
C PRO A 808 -14.95 -19.20 -33.43
N GLY A 809 -15.86 -18.73 -34.28
CA GLY A 809 -15.78 -18.89 -35.73
C GLY A 809 -14.83 -17.92 -36.45
N GLY A 810 -14.03 -17.15 -35.72
CA GLY A 810 -13.03 -16.22 -36.28
C GLY A 810 -13.60 -14.87 -36.75
N GLU A 811 -14.78 -14.47 -36.28
CA GLU A 811 -15.29 -13.12 -36.51
C GLU A 811 -14.62 -12.11 -35.56
N ILE A 812 -14.16 -10.99 -36.10
CA ILE A 812 -13.51 -9.90 -35.35
C ILE A 812 -14.01 -8.54 -35.82
N VAL A 813 -14.00 -7.55 -34.93
CA VAL A 813 -14.25 -6.15 -35.27
C VAL A 813 -13.03 -5.60 -36.03
N THR A 814 -13.27 -5.00 -37.19
CA THR A 814 -12.24 -4.44 -38.09
C THR A 814 -12.31 -2.93 -38.23
N GLU A 815 -13.49 -2.34 -37.99
CA GLU A 815 -13.72 -0.89 -38.11
C GLU A 815 -14.66 -0.40 -37.02
N VAL A 816 -14.41 0.83 -36.56
CA VAL A 816 -15.21 1.54 -35.56
C VAL A 816 -15.42 2.96 -36.07
N HIS A 817 -16.68 3.35 -36.27
CA HIS A 817 -17.04 4.70 -36.69
C HIS A 817 -17.87 5.38 -35.60
N ALA A 818 -17.71 6.69 -35.41
CA ALA A 818 -18.53 7.49 -34.49
C ALA A 818 -19.03 8.78 -35.13
N SER A 819 -20.19 9.30 -34.72
CA SER A 819 -20.60 10.65 -35.12
C SER A 819 -19.70 11.70 -34.46
N GLY A 820 -19.47 12.83 -35.14
CA GLY A 820 -18.66 13.93 -34.61
C GLY A 820 -19.15 14.54 -33.27
N ASP A 821 -20.38 14.24 -32.83
CA ASP A 821 -20.94 14.63 -31.52
C ASP A 821 -21.14 13.45 -30.55
N MET A 822 -20.59 12.28 -30.87
CA MET A 822 -20.59 11.03 -30.07
C MET A 822 -21.99 10.48 -29.72
N LYS A 823 -23.02 10.86 -30.47
CA LYS A 823 -24.40 10.35 -30.31
C LYS A 823 -24.69 9.04 -31.03
N ALA A 824 -23.84 8.63 -31.97
CA ALA A 824 -24.00 7.38 -32.70
C ALA A 824 -22.65 6.69 -32.97
N ILE A 825 -22.65 5.37 -32.95
CA ILE A 825 -21.48 4.51 -33.21
C ILE A 825 -21.88 3.40 -34.17
N LYS A 826 -20.98 3.06 -35.09
CA LYS A 826 -21.05 1.82 -35.88
C LYS A 826 -19.83 0.95 -35.62
N LEU A 827 -20.05 -0.36 -35.61
CA LEU A 827 -19.00 -1.38 -35.56
C LEU A 827 -19.12 -2.26 -36.81
N PHE A 828 -18.01 -2.59 -37.46
CA PHE A 828 -17.97 -3.50 -38.62
C PHE A 828 -17.07 -4.70 -38.34
N THR A 829 -17.43 -5.87 -38.89
CA THR A 829 -16.63 -7.10 -38.77
C THR A 829 -15.99 -7.53 -40.08
N ASN A 830 -14.97 -8.38 -39.97
CA ASN A 830 -14.33 -9.07 -41.11
C ASN A 830 -15.29 -9.94 -41.96
N ARG A 831 -16.52 -10.19 -41.49
CA ARG A 831 -17.58 -10.89 -42.23
C ARG A 831 -18.54 -9.94 -42.97
N GLY A 832 -18.26 -8.64 -42.97
CA GLY A 832 -19.12 -7.64 -43.62
C GLY A 832 -20.44 -7.39 -42.88
N ARG A 833 -20.53 -7.75 -41.59
CA ARG A 833 -21.67 -7.39 -40.74
C ARG A 833 -21.37 -6.08 -40.02
N ASP A 834 -22.38 -5.25 -39.87
CA ASP A 834 -22.33 -4.04 -39.07
C ASP A 834 -23.35 -4.06 -37.91
N CYS A 835 -23.14 -3.16 -36.96
CA CYS A 835 -24.10 -2.84 -35.91
C CYS A 835 -24.09 -1.33 -35.66
N TYR A 836 -25.24 -0.79 -35.26
CA TYR A 836 -25.45 0.62 -35.01
C TYR A 836 -25.97 0.84 -33.59
N PHE A 837 -25.27 1.67 -32.82
CA PHE A 837 -25.69 2.15 -31.50
C PHE A 837 -25.96 3.66 -31.54
N GLY A 838 -26.90 4.13 -30.72
CA GLY A 838 -27.28 5.54 -30.62
C GLY A 838 -28.27 6.03 -31.68
N GLU A 839 -28.21 7.31 -32.01
CA GLU A 839 -29.25 8.01 -32.79
C GLU A 839 -29.26 7.62 -34.29
N LYS A 840 -30.23 6.77 -34.70
CA LYS A 840 -30.31 6.13 -36.04
C LYS A 840 -30.88 6.98 -37.18
N TYR A 841 -31.73 7.96 -36.89
CA TYR A 841 -32.61 8.57 -37.91
C TYR A 841 -32.04 9.80 -38.63
N ARG A 842 -30.79 10.19 -38.33
CA ARG A 842 -30.14 11.35 -38.96
C ARG A 842 -29.26 10.88 -40.12
N GLN A 843 -29.63 11.29 -41.34
CA GLN A 843 -28.96 10.83 -42.56
C GLN A 843 -27.61 11.54 -42.80
N ASP A 844 -27.44 12.75 -42.27
CA ASP A 844 -26.30 13.64 -42.51
C ASP A 844 -25.24 13.60 -41.39
N TRP A 845 -24.88 12.40 -40.91
CA TRP A 845 -23.80 12.26 -39.94
C TRP A 845 -22.43 12.39 -40.62
N ASP A 846 -21.63 13.33 -40.14
CA ASP A 846 -20.18 13.37 -40.39
C ASP A 846 -19.53 12.27 -39.53
N TRP A 847 -19.13 11.17 -40.18
CA TRP A 847 -18.59 9.98 -39.52
C TRP A 847 -17.07 10.10 -39.37
N LEU A 848 -16.62 9.99 -38.12
CA LEU A 848 -15.23 9.81 -37.77
C LEU A 848 -14.93 8.31 -37.84
N GLU A 849 -14.16 7.89 -38.83
CA GLU A 849 -13.92 6.48 -39.12
C GLU A 849 -12.52 6.04 -38.66
N TYR A 850 -12.43 4.89 -37.98
CA TYR A 850 -11.18 4.15 -37.80
C TYR A 850 -11.30 2.75 -38.41
N ARG A 851 -10.40 2.43 -39.33
CA ARG A 851 -10.21 1.11 -39.93
C ARG A 851 -8.85 0.56 -39.50
N VAL A 852 -8.82 -0.70 -39.11
CA VAL A 852 -7.57 -1.34 -38.66
C VAL A 852 -6.56 -1.47 -39.81
N GLU A 853 -5.30 -1.15 -39.52
CA GLU A 853 -4.19 -1.31 -40.46
C GLU A 853 -3.83 -2.80 -40.66
N PRO A 854 -3.29 -3.22 -41.83
CA PRO A 854 -2.78 -4.58 -42.02
C PRO A 854 -1.75 -4.95 -40.95
N GLY A 855 -1.85 -6.17 -40.41
CA GLY A 855 -0.97 -6.65 -39.33
C GLY A 855 -1.30 -6.07 -37.95
N HIS A 856 -2.50 -5.50 -37.77
CA HIS A 856 -3.00 -5.02 -36.48
C HIS A 856 -4.43 -5.50 -36.22
N MET A 857 -4.83 -5.51 -34.95
CA MET A 857 -6.14 -5.98 -34.50
C MET A 857 -6.79 -5.03 -33.50
N ILE A 858 -8.11 -4.86 -33.61
CA ILE A 858 -8.91 -4.15 -32.59
C ILE A 858 -9.23 -5.10 -31.44
N VAL A 859 -8.68 -4.81 -30.26
CA VAL A 859 -8.77 -5.62 -29.05
C VAL A 859 -9.76 -5.08 -28.00
N GLY A 860 -10.28 -3.88 -28.22
CA GLY A 860 -11.23 -3.23 -27.33
C GLY A 860 -11.57 -1.79 -27.71
N LEU A 861 -12.41 -1.17 -26.88
CA LEU A 861 -12.76 0.25 -26.95
C LEU A 861 -12.30 1.00 -25.70
N VAL A 862 -12.03 2.29 -25.87
CA VAL A 862 -11.88 3.26 -24.77
C VAL A 862 -13.01 4.26 -24.86
N CYS A 863 -13.75 4.47 -23.76
CA CYS A 863 -14.92 5.34 -23.75
C CYS A 863 -14.81 6.40 -22.65
N ALA A 864 -15.06 7.66 -22.99
CA ALA A 864 -15.19 8.77 -22.04
C ALA A 864 -16.66 9.17 -21.88
N PHE A 865 -17.11 9.33 -20.64
CA PHE A 865 -18.47 9.70 -20.30
C PHE A 865 -18.48 11.01 -19.50
N GLY A 866 -18.46 12.15 -20.20
CA GLY A 866 -18.32 13.49 -19.60
C GLY A 866 -19.33 14.54 -20.09
N ARG A 867 -20.37 14.13 -20.82
CA ARG A 867 -21.44 15.01 -21.31
C ARG A 867 -22.73 14.77 -20.54
N LEU A 868 -23.40 15.80 -20.04
CA LEU A 868 -24.61 15.60 -19.22
C LEU A 868 -25.87 15.30 -20.04
N GLY A 869 -26.62 14.28 -19.63
CA GLY A 869 -27.80 13.78 -20.35
C GLY A 869 -29.06 13.62 -19.48
N GLY A 870 -30.22 13.59 -20.15
CA GLY A 870 -31.52 13.33 -19.54
C GLY A 870 -31.91 14.35 -18.47
N TRP A 871 -31.89 15.64 -18.82
CA TRP A 871 -32.43 16.72 -17.97
C TRP A 871 -33.91 16.47 -17.65
N SER A 872 -34.30 16.69 -16.40
CA SER A 872 -35.69 16.70 -15.94
C SER A 872 -36.02 18.06 -15.34
N GLY A 873 -37.07 18.70 -15.86
CA GLY A 873 -37.55 20.01 -15.38
C GLY A 873 -38.14 19.95 -13.97
N ALA A 874 -38.81 18.85 -13.62
CA ALA A 874 -39.35 18.62 -12.28
C ALA A 874 -38.25 18.35 -11.26
N ALA A 875 -37.22 17.57 -11.65
CA ALA A 875 -36.09 17.25 -10.79
C ALA A 875 -35.11 18.43 -10.63
N LYS A 876 -35.05 19.31 -11.64
CA LYS A 876 -34.04 20.35 -11.85
C LYS A 876 -32.60 19.80 -11.89
N MET A 877 -32.42 18.63 -12.51
CA MET A 877 -31.11 17.96 -12.64
C MET A 877 -31.06 17.04 -13.86
N TYR A 878 -29.84 16.62 -14.20
CA TYR A 878 -29.54 15.57 -15.19
C TYR A 878 -29.54 14.19 -14.52
N SER A 879 -29.81 13.14 -15.29
CA SER A 879 -29.88 11.75 -14.78
C SER A 879 -28.58 10.97 -14.95
N HIS A 880 -27.75 11.30 -15.93
CA HIS A 880 -26.62 10.46 -16.32
C HIS A 880 -25.53 11.22 -17.08
N TRP A 881 -24.35 10.60 -17.17
CA TRP A 881 -23.34 10.92 -18.16
C TRP A 881 -23.61 10.19 -19.48
N MET A 882 -23.43 10.88 -20.59
CA MET A 882 -23.41 10.34 -21.94
C MET A 882 -21.98 10.24 -22.45
N LEU A 883 -21.78 9.41 -23.47
CA LEU A 883 -20.54 9.34 -24.22
C LEU A 883 -20.14 10.72 -24.75
N SER A 884 -18.90 11.11 -24.48
CA SER A 884 -18.27 12.36 -24.94
C SER A 884 -16.97 12.13 -25.72
N GLY A 885 -16.42 10.92 -25.70
CA GLY A 885 -15.25 10.54 -26.49
C GLY A 885 -15.14 9.03 -26.66
N LEU A 886 -14.58 8.61 -27.80
CA LEU A 886 -14.36 7.21 -28.17
C LEU A 886 -12.95 7.04 -28.73
N GLY A 887 -12.29 5.96 -28.33
CA GLY A 887 -11.01 5.51 -28.86
C GLY A 887 -11.00 4.00 -29.07
N VAL A 888 -10.05 3.55 -29.88
CA VAL A 888 -9.87 2.14 -30.25
C VAL A 888 -8.58 1.62 -29.64
N LEU A 889 -8.64 0.41 -29.07
CA LEU A 889 -7.48 -0.31 -28.54
C LEU A 889 -6.95 -1.26 -29.60
N ILE A 890 -5.67 -1.13 -29.95
CA ILE A 890 -5.04 -1.85 -31.05
C ILE A 890 -3.77 -2.55 -30.57
N VAL A 891 -3.56 -3.79 -31.02
CA VAL A 891 -2.35 -4.60 -30.84
C VAL A 891 -1.88 -5.11 -32.20
N ALA A 892 -0.59 -5.40 -32.38
CA ALA A 892 -0.06 -5.98 -33.61
C ALA A 892 -0.35 -7.49 -33.71
N ASP A 893 -0.65 -7.99 -34.91
CA ASP A 893 -0.99 -9.39 -35.17
C ASP A 893 0.19 -10.36 -34.93
N ASP A 894 1.42 -9.86 -35.12
CA ASP A 894 2.67 -10.61 -35.00
C ASP A 894 3.22 -10.64 -33.56
N TYR A 895 2.48 -10.11 -32.59
CA TYR A 895 2.88 -10.02 -31.18
C TYR A 895 3.11 -11.37 -30.46
N LYS A 896 2.91 -12.49 -31.17
CA LYS A 896 3.26 -13.85 -30.71
C LYS A 896 4.38 -14.53 -31.54
N LYS A 897 5.17 -13.76 -32.30
CA LYS A 897 6.39 -14.25 -32.98
C LYS A 897 7.66 -13.72 -32.31
N VAL A 898 7.93 -14.26 -31.13
CA VAL A 898 9.29 -14.34 -30.60
C VAL A 898 9.53 -15.82 -30.35
N ASP A 899 10.50 -16.40 -31.07
CA ASP A 899 10.92 -17.80 -30.98
C ASP A 899 11.70 -18.09 -29.67
#